data_AF-A0A8H6VYW5-F1
#
_entry.id   AF-A0A8H6VYW5-F1
#
_cell.length_a   1.000
_cell.length_b   1.000
_cell.length_c   1.000
_cell.angle_alpha   90.00
_cell.angle_beta   90.00
_cell.angle_gamma   90.00
#
_symmetry.space_group_name_H-M   'P 1'
#
loop_
_entity.id
_entity.type
_entity.pdbx_description
1 polymer ?
#
loop_
_entity_poly.entity_id
_entity_poly.type
_entity_poly.pdbx_seq_one_letter_code
_entity_poly.pdbx_strand_id
1 'polypeptide(L)'
;MAPPGVIERVSRQLRALGALSIDEFLASSLQQASVQPSPILQLRDPGPNHNALDRLTKICAPSADETENATLQFEFVGKQCILTITRPMGESRAYKSVPGCPNDEAARYSAADMAIGHGALEFIQYGDSDESKAVKGTLLVPLTQDEETTSSLTAIQRIDECAQGRATWYTFMDSNQHGAALKIQHTLHNYRVYSSEPNCSTTQQAQERCGELAISEGALEYISEHSKTDVARNTAQPWSLQSFFESLPRPLEEDFGTRNAPQIQPVAWLANVHTQSPGSRFVKTYHALNGRTGHGCLLRLKYTPIDGPPKTYSYLFEPQGTTAKEAKAAVALLALSLGAGNLIRAASAASQALLSPEIRNFTTRFVFSALASETRRVNGGSPVYEYHTVDDAYGCTLNLNPDLTYTVPVQYASRNDARIAVGYLAAQQGALDVLRCDGKPPPSGYTPAFEFPSGGGVPVPAAPAWARKRKNNSLSGPPAKKQKRRRSQSLEEGEVSEIHLNCPPSLQTRGGRSGIPSLTMTFFLSAPQLKEAKSLSHYCSHTGTMLKRLLGTVMSQLCPVGTQACPVGPLESESASAAAYDVDNCGDCESTGEGVVRGHYPGVRGAAGMHGVCQIYSCHHGYTLTDGDCVRSRVRIKATAVKS
;
A
#
# COMPACT_ATOMS: atom_id res chain seq x y z
N MET A 1 28.80 -22.95 38.68
CA MET A 1 30.10 -23.09 37.99
C MET A 1 30.04 -24.36 37.16
N ALA A 2 30.26 -24.27 35.84
CA ALA A 2 30.25 -25.45 34.98
C ALA A 2 31.45 -26.36 35.30
N PRO A 3 31.29 -27.71 35.24
CA PRO A 3 32.41 -28.62 35.47
C PRO A 3 33.56 -28.35 34.48
N PRO A 4 34.82 -28.43 34.95
CA PRO A 4 35.97 -28.29 34.06
C PRO A 4 35.88 -29.31 32.92
N GLY A 5 35.97 -28.83 31.67
CA GLY A 5 35.89 -29.64 30.45
C GLY A 5 34.56 -29.57 29.67
N VAL A 6 33.48 -28.99 30.21
CA VAL A 6 32.22 -28.80 29.44
C VAL A 6 32.42 -27.84 28.27
N ILE A 7 33.18 -26.76 28.49
CA ILE A 7 33.47 -25.75 27.46
C ILE A 7 34.28 -26.35 26.31
N GLU A 8 35.28 -27.20 26.59
CA GLU A 8 36.06 -27.88 25.54
C GLU A 8 35.21 -28.87 24.74
N ARG A 9 34.26 -29.55 25.39
CA ARG A 9 33.37 -30.51 24.71
C ARG A 9 32.41 -29.79 23.75
N VAL A 10 31.84 -28.67 24.19
CA VAL A 10 30.98 -27.81 23.35
C VAL A 10 31.77 -27.20 22.21
N SER A 11 32.96 -26.67 22.48
CA SER A 11 33.85 -26.10 21.45
C SER A 11 34.20 -27.14 20.36
N ARG A 12 34.49 -28.38 20.75
CA ARG A 12 34.78 -29.47 19.81
C ARG A 12 33.58 -29.87 18.96
N GLN A 13 32.37 -29.89 19.54
CA GLN A 13 31.14 -30.16 18.79
C GLN A 13 30.78 -29.03 17.82
N LEU A 14 31.00 -27.78 18.21
CA LEU A 14 30.77 -26.62 17.35
C LEU A 14 31.74 -26.61 16.17
N ARG A 15 33.04 -26.93 16.38
CA ARG A 15 33.98 -27.12 15.25
C ARG A 15 33.55 -28.21 14.28
N ALA A 16 33.03 -29.33 14.78
CA ALA A 16 32.52 -30.40 13.92
C ALA A 16 31.30 -29.98 13.06
N LEU A 17 30.62 -28.90 13.44
CA LEU A 17 29.51 -28.29 12.70
C LEU A 17 29.95 -27.10 11.83
N GLY A 18 31.26 -26.84 11.70
CA GLY A 18 31.80 -25.75 10.90
C GLY A 18 31.87 -24.40 11.61
N ALA A 19 31.67 -24.34 12.94
CA ALA A 19 31.87 -23.11 13.69
C ALA A 19 33.37 -22.84 13.90
N LEU A 20 33.77 -21.58 13.71
CA LEU A 20 35.11 -21.11 14.02
C LEU A 20 35.34 -21.19 15.54
N SER A 21 36.53 -21.60 15.95
CA SER A 21 36.94 -21.45 17.35
C SER A 21 37.15 -19.99 17.74
N ILE A 22 37.16 -19.70 19.04
CA ILE A 22 37.41 -18.35 19.55
C ILE A 22 38.73 -17.79 19.01
N ASP A 23 39.79 -18.59 18.93
CA ASP A 23 41.07 -18.13 18.39
C ASP A 23 41.00 -17.88 16.87
N GLU A 24 40.27 -18.71 16.12
CA GLU A 24 40.02 -18.49 14.68
C GLU A 24 39.10 -17.29 14.44
N PHE A 25 38.12 -17.06 15.31
CA PHE A 25 37.24 -15.91 15.27
C PHE A 25 38.02 -14.63 15.56
N LEU A 26 38.85 -14.62 16.60
CA LEU A 26 39.71 -13.49 16.95
C LEU A 26 40.80 -13.25 15.88
N ALA A 27 41.37 -14.31 15.30
CA ALA A 27 42.28 -14.19 14.16
C ALA A 27 41.56 -13.65 12.91
N SER A 28 40.31 -14.04 12.66
CA SER A 28 39.49 -13.51 11.56
C SER A 28 39.04 -12.06 11.79
N SER A 29 38.80 -11.66 13.04
CA SER A 29 38.50 -10.27 13.41
C SER A 29 39.74 -9.38 13.35
N LEU A 30 40.93 -9.91 13.67
CA LEU A 30 42.20 -9.18 13.50
C LEU A 30 42.59 -9.06 12.02
N GLN A 31 42.27 -10.05 11.18
CA GLN A 31 42.38 -9.93 9.72
C GLN A 31 41.30 -9.00 9.11
N GLN A 32 40.16 -8.79 9.77
CA GLN A 32 39.20 -7.73 9.40
C GLN A 32 39.65 -6.32 9.80
N ALA A 33 40.55 -6.19 10.78
CA ALA A 33 41.16 -4.91 11.16
C ALA A 33 42.43 -4.56 10.36
N SER A 34 43.01 -5.52 9.63
CA SER A 34 44.13 -5.31 8.70
C SER A 34 43.79 -5.79 7.29
N VAL A 35 42.59 -5.47 6.82
CA VAL A 35 42.29 -5.47 5.38
C VAL A 35 43.26 -4.46 4.76
N GLN A 36 44.34 -4.98 4.16
CA GLN A 36 44.97 -4.27 3.06
C GLN A 36 43.85 -3.79 2.14
N PRO A 37 43.86 -2.52 1.71
CA PRO A 37 42.88 -2.07 0.74
C PRO A 37 43.02 -2.96 -0.49
N SER A 38 42.08 -3.90 -0.66
CA SER A 38 41.61 -4.28 -2.00
C SER A 38 41.49 -2.97 -2.76
N PRO A 39 42.01 -2.88 -3.98
CA PRO A 39 42.19 -1.62 -4.65
C PRO A 39 40.89 -0.87 -4.53
N ILE A 40 40.99 0.24 -3.78
CA ILE A 40 40.25 1.46 -4.02
C ILE A 40 39.94 1.47 -5.51
N LEU A 41 38.72 1.87 -5.85
CA LEU A 41 38.47 2.62 -7.07
C LEU A 41 39.61 3.65 -7.17
N GLN A 42 40.76 3.22 -7.68
CA GLN A 42 41.76 4.05 -8.30
C GLN A 42 40.85 4.85 -9.20
N LEU A 43 40.78 6.13 -8.88
CA LEU A 43 40.35 7.18 -9.75
C LEU A 43 40.62 6.67 -11.15
N ARG A 44 39.60 6.04 -11.76
CA ARG A 44 39.71 5.69 -13.17
C ARG A 44 39.95 7.06 -13.76
N ASP A 45 40.99 7.17 -14.58
CA ASP A 45 41.12 8.28 -15.51
C ASP A 45 39.71 8.73 -15.90
N PRO A 46 39.38 10.03 -15.77
CA PRO A 46 38.04 10.57 -15.91
C PRO A 46 37.29 9.79 -16.97
N GLY A 47 36.48 8.83 -16.51
CA GLY A 47 35.91 7.82 -17.40
C GLY A 47 35.00 8.50 -18.40
N PRO A 48 34.54 7.79 -19.44
CA PRO A 48 33.67 8.34 -20.50
C PRO A 48 32.39 9.07 -20.03
N ASN A 49 32.12 9.15 -18.72
CA ASN A 49 31.02 9.87 -18.08
C ASN A 49 31.23 11.40 -17.96
N HIS A 50 32.47 11.92 -17.99
CA HIS A 50 32.67 13.39 -18.10
C HIS A 50 32.08 13.93 -19.42
N ASN A 51 32.01 13.07 -20.43
CA ASN A 51 31.45 13.37 -21.74
C ASN A 51 29.97 13.79 -21.66
N ALA A 52 29.18 13.34 -20.68
CA ALA A 52 27.75 13.65 -20.64
C ALA A 52 27.50 15.14 -20.40
N LEU A 53 28.09 15.69 -19.33
CA LEU A 53 27.97 17.11 -18.99
C LEU A 53 28.61 18.00 -20.07
N ASP A 54 29.77 17.59 -20.58
CA ASP A 54 30.46 18.33 -21.65
C ASP A 54 29.65 18.35 -22.95
N ARG A 55 28.97 17.24 -23.30
CA ARG A 55 28.07 17.18 -24.46
C ARG A 55 26.87 18.09 -24.30
N LEU A 56 26.19 18.06 -23.15
CA LEU A 56 25.07 18.96 -22.89
C LEU A 56 25.51 20.42 -22.93
N THR A 57 26.63 20.74 -22.27
CA THR A 57 27.18 22.10 -22.26
C THR A 57 27.56 22.56 -23.65
N LYS A 58 28.18 21.69 -24.47
CA LYS A 58 28.57 22.00 -25.85
C LYS A 58 27.37 22.24 -26.76
N ILE A 59 26.27 21.51 -26.58
CA ILE A 59 25.05 21.68 -27.38
C ILE A 59 24.26 22.92 -26.93
N CYS A 60 24.28 23.23 -25.63
CA CYS A 60 23.64 24.43 -25.08
C CYS A 60 24.50 25.70 -25.21
N ALA A 61 25.79 25.59 -25.55
CA ALA A 61 26.67 26.73 -25.70
C ALA A 61 26.18 27.64 -26.85
N PRO A 62 26.09 28.96 -26.66
CA PRO A 62 25.63 29.91 -27.68
C PRO A 62 26.39 29.70 -28.99
N SER A 63 25.69 29.39 -30.08
CA SER A 63 26.28 29.42 -31.40
C SER A 63 26.43 30.89 -31.81
N ALA A 64 27.46 31.23 -32.58
CA ALA A 64 27.74 32.63 -32.90
C ALA A 64 26.61 33.31 -33.70
N ASP A 65 25.72 32.52 -34.32
CA ASP A 65 24.66 33.00 -35.21
C ASP A 65 23.22 32.83 -34.67
N GLU A 66 23.00 32.12 -33.55
CA GLU A 66 21.65 31.92 -32.99
C GLU A 66 21.51 32.50 -31.57
N THR A 67 20.60 33.47 -31.42
CA THR A 67 20.30 34.15 -30.16
C THR A 67 19.49 33.34 -29.15
N GLU A 68 19.19 32.08 -29.44
CA GLU A 68 18.22 31.29 -28.67
C GLU A 68 18.71 29.86 -28.47
N ASN A 69 19.59 29.65 -27.48
CA ASN A 69 20.04 28.32 -27.06
C ASN A 69 19.39 27.89 -25.75
N ALA A 70 19.26 26.57 -25.55
CA ALA A 70 18.70 26.00 -24.33
C ALA A 70 19.59 26.30 -23.12
N THR A 71 18.99 26.60 -21.98
CA THR A 71 19.70 26.87 -20.73
C THR A 71 19.73 25.62 -19.84
N LEU A 72 20.89 25.39 -19.21
CA LEU A 72 21.07 24.33 -18.22
C LEU A 72 21.09 24.96 -16.82
N GLN A 73 20.18 24.52 -15.96
CA GLN A 73 20.10 24.96 -14.57
C GLN A 73 20.30 23.76 -13.65
N PHE A 74 21.25 23.86 -12.73
CA PHE A 74 21.51 22.82 -11.72
C PHE A 74 20.99 23.29 -10.36
N GLU A 75 20.08 22.51 -9.77
CA GLU A 75 19.52 22.74 -8.45
C GLU A 75 19.97 21.61 -7.52
N PHE A 76 20.42 21.94 -6.30
CA PHE A 76 20.84 20.94 -5.32
C PHE A 76 19.79 20.78 -4.22
N VAL A 77 19.37 19.54 -3.98
CA VAL A 77 18.42 19.17 -2.93
C VAL A 77 19.08 18.08 -2.08
N GLY A 78 19.70 18.49 -0.97
CA GLY A 78 20.52 17.60 -0.14
C GLY A 78 21.77 17.11 -0.91
N LYS A 79 21.94 15.78 -1.03
CA LYS A 79 23.03 15.15 -1.81
C LYS A 79 22.64 14.81 -3.25
N GLN A 80 21.51 15.32 -3.72
CA GLN A 80 21.01 15.09 -5.08
C GLN A 80 21.06 16.39 -5.88
N CYS A 81 21.27 16.26 -7.19
CA CYS A 81 21.22 17.35 -8.14
C CYS A 81 20.03 17.15 -9.09
N ILE A 82 19.29 18.22 -9.36
CA ILE A 82 18.25 18.31 -10.38
C ILE A 82 18.77 19.21 -11.50
N LEU A 83 18.97 18.65 -12.68
CA LEU A 83 19.29 19.37 -13.90
C LEU A 83 18.00 19.70 -14.64
N THR A 84 17.66 20.99 -14.73
CA THR A 84 16.57 21.49 -15.56
C THR A 84 17.13 22.05 -16.87
N ILE A 85 16.62 21.56 -17.99
CA ILE A 85 16.96 22.01 -19.33
C ILE A 85 15.78 22.79 -19.86
N THR A 86 15.96 24.08 -20.16
CA THR A 86 14.90 24.96 -20.65
C THR A 86 15.22 25.42 -22.06
N ARG A 87 14.34 25.12 -23.02
CA ARG A 87 14.46 25.58 -24.40
C ARG A 87 14.08 27.06 -24.51
N PRO A 88 14.52 27.78 -25.56
CA PRO A 88 14.18 29.19 -25.75
C PRO A 88 12.68 29.48 -25.84
N MET A 89 11.91 28.47 -26.27
CA MET A 89 10.45 28.53 -26.38
C MET A 89 9.73 28.35 -25.03
N GLY A 90 10.47 28.14 -23.93
CA GLY A 90 9.95 28.02 -22.56
C GLY A 90 9.66 26.58 -22.11
N GLU A 91 9.73 25.61 -23.01
CA GLU A 91 9.62 24.18 -22.68
C GLU A 91 10.79 23.78 -21.77
N SER A 92 10.51 23.03 -20.71
CA SER A 92 11.55 22.57 -19.79
C SER A 92 11.37 21.12 -19.36
N ARG A 93 12.49 20.42 -19.16
CA ARG A 93 12.54 19.06 -18.59
C ARG A 93 13.55 19.01 -17.46
N ALA A 94 13.23 18.26 -16.41
CA ALA A 94 14.06 18.16 -15.21
C ALA A 94 14.52 16.70 -14.95
N TYR A 95 15.79 16.54 -14.59
CA TYR A 95 16.46 15.25 -14.40
C TYR A 95 17.18 15.21 -13.05
N LYS A 96 16.88 14.23 -12.22
CA LYS A 96 17.48 13.95 -10.90
C LYS A 96 18.69 13.03 -11.04
N SER A 97 19.73 13.33 -10.27
CA SER A 97 20.86 12.44 -10.05
C SER A 97 20.47 11.20 -9.23
N VAL A 98 21.29 10.16 -9.31
CA VAL A 98 21.18 8.99 -8.43
C VAL A 98 21.38 9.43 -6.97
N PRO A 99 20.60 8.91 -6.00
CA PRO A 99 20.84 9.21 -4.58
C PRO A 99 22.21 8.73 -4.11
N GLY A 100 22.82 9.46 -3.17
CA GLY A 100 24.06 9.03 -2.50
C GLY A 100 25.36 9.47 -3.18
N CYS A 101 25.32 10.45 -4.08
CA CYS A 101 26.53 11.04 -4.64
C CYS A 101 27.45 11.60 -3.53
N PRO A 102 28.78 11.43 -3.64
CA PRO A 102 29.72 11.83 -2.59
C PRO A 102 29.87 13.35 -2.48
N ASN A 103 29.68 14.08 -3.58
CA ASN A 103 29.78 15.54 -3.66
C ASN A 103 28.87 16.10 -4.77
N ASP A 104 28.72 17.42 -4.79
CA ASP A 104 27.87 18.15 -5.74
C ASP A 104 28.30 17.95 -7.20
N GLU A 105 29.60 17.85 -7.46
CA GLU A 105 30.14 17.65 -8.80
C GLU A 105 29.75 16.26 -9.36
N ALA A 106 29.91 15.20 -8.57
CA ALA A 106 29.45 13.86 -8.93
C ALA A 106 27.94 13.81 -9.13
N ALA A 107 27.17 14.58 -8.35
CA ALA A 107 25.73 14.70 -8.54
C ALA A 107 25.38 15.39 -9.86
N ARG A 108 26.11 16.45 -10.28
CA ARG A 108 25.93 17.07 -11.61
C ARG A 108 26.20 16.09 -12.75
N TYR A 109 27.33 15.37 -12.68
CA TYR A 109 27.66 14.38 -13.70
C TYR A 109 26.60 13.27 -13.76
N SER A 110 26.13 12.80 -12.60
CA SER A 110 25.05 11.80 -12.55
C SER A 110 23.73 12.34 -13.12
N ALA A 111 23.35 13.58 -12.82
CA ALA A 111 22.14 14.20 -13.39
C ALA A 111 22.25 14.39 -14.92
N ALA A 112 23.43 14.79 -15.42
CA ALA A 112 23.71 14.92 -16.84
C ALA A 112 23.66 13.57 -17.58
N ASP A 113 24.23 12.52 -16.99
CA ASP A 113 24.19 11.16 -17.55
C ASP A 113 22.74 10.64 -17.61
N MET A 114 21.98 10.83 -16.52
CA MET A 114 20.54 10.54 -16.50
C MET A 114 19.78 11.33 -17.56
N ALA A 115 20.07 12.62 -17.73
CA ALA A 115 19.43 13.45 -18.74
C ALA A 115 19.64 12.88 -20.15
N ILE A 116 20.88 12.53 -20.51
CA ILE A 116 21.18 11.92 -21.81
C ILE A 116 20.48 10.56 -21.95
N GLY A 117 20.53 9.71 -20.93
CA GLY A 117 19.85 8.41 -20.93
C GLY A 117 18.33 8.51 -21.12
N HIS A 118 17.73 9.64 -20.74
CA HIS A 118 16.32 9.95 -20.90
C HIS A 118 16.01 10.87 -22.09
N GLY A 119 16.91 10.93 -23.08
CA GLY A 119 16.66 11.61 -24.35
C GLY A 119 16.70 13.14 -24.28
N ALA A 120 17.52 13.71 -23.39
CA ALA A 120 17.70 15.16 -23.30
C ALA A 120 18.27 15.78 -24.59
N LEU A 121 19.09 15.04 -25.34
CA LEU A 121 19.72 15.54 -26.57
C LEU A 121 18.67 15.76 -27.67
N GLU A 122 17.76 14.80 -27.80
CA GLU A 122 16.63 14.84 -28.73
C GLU A 122 15.67 15.97 -28.33
N PHE A 123 15.40 16.13 -27.04
CA PHE A 123 14.60 17.25 -26.53
C PHE A 123 15.21 18.61 -26.88
N ILE A 124 16.52 18.79 -26.73
CA ILE A 124 17.17 20.05 -27.07
C ILE A 124 17.08 20.32 -28.59
N GLN A 125 17.41 19.31 -29.41
CA GLN A 125 17.50 19.45 -30.88
C GLN A 125 16.13 19.59 -31.54
N TYR A 126 15.18 18.73 -31.19
CA TYR A 126 13.92 18.60 -31.91
C TYR A 126 12.73 19.16 -31.13
N GLY A 127 12.87 19.32 -29.81
CA GLY A 127 11.73 19.60 -28.93
C GLY A 127 10.92 18.38 -28.61
N ASP A 128 9.90 18.58 -27.78
CA ASP A 128 8.79 17.64 -27.72
C ASP A 128 7.95 17.84 -28.98
N SER A 129 7.85 16.80 -29.81
CA SER A 129 7.11 16.84 -31.08
C SER A 129 5.59 16.79 -30.85
N ASP A 130 5.06 17.70 -30.04
CA ASP A 130 3.63 17.99 -29.89
C ASP A 130 3.43 19.51 -29.76
N GLU A 131 3.14 20.13 -30.91
CA GLU A 131 2.93 21.57 -31.07
C GLU A 131 1.72 22.08 -30.27
N SER A 132 1.92 23.01 -29.31
CA SER A 132 0.94 24.07 -28.96
C SER A 132 1.51 25.18 -28.05
N LYS A 133 2.04 26.23 -28.70
CA LYS A 133 1.98 27.68 -28.40
C LYS A 133 2.34 28.22 -26.99
N ALA A 134 3.44 28.98 -26.92
CA ALA A 134 3.78 29.90 -25.83
C ALA A 134 3.64 31.39 -26.24
N VAL A 135 3.16 32.23 -25.30
CA VAL A 135 3.03 33.70 -25.40
C VAL A 135 3.92 34.34 -24.31
N LYS A 136 4.74 35.35 -24.69
CA LYS A 136 5.77 36.02 -23.87
C LYS A 136 5.30 37.38 -23.27
N GLY A 137 5.85 37.73 -22.08
CA GLY A 137 6.07 39.10 -21.55
C GLY A 137 5.55 39.36 -20.11
N THR A 138 6.07 40.22 -19.20
CA THR A 138 7.23 41.16 -19.10
C THR A 138 7.35 41.72 -17.64
N LEU A 139 8.60 41.90 -17.14
CA LEU A 139 9.23 42.81 -16.11
C LEU A 139 8.60 43.23 -14.75
N LEU A 140 9.48 43.35 -13.72
CA LEU A 140 9.23 43.74 -12.31
C LEU A 140 10.00 45.00 -11.85
N VAL A 141 9.52 45.60 -10.74
CA VAL A 141 10.00 46.80 -10.01
C VAL A 141 10.56 46.40 -8.61
N PRO A 142 11.55 47.10 -8.01
CA PRO A 142 12.10 46.78 -6.68
C PRO A 142 11.50 47.61 -5.52
N LEU A 143 11.51 47.05 -4.30
CA LEU A 143 11.06 47.66 -3.04
C LEU A 143 12.23 47.83 -2.06
N THR A 144 12.20 48.93 -1.30
CA THR A 144 13.14 49.37 -0.25
C THR A 144 12.71 48.88 1.15
N GLN A 145 13.69 48.64 2.02
CA GLN A 145 13.52 48.28 3.44
C GLN A 145 13.67 49.50 4.35
N ASP A 146 12.84 49.58 5.39
CA ASP A 146 13.08 50.38 6.60
C ASP A 146 12.98 49.44 7.82
N GLU A 147 13.93 49.61 8.76
CA GLU A 147 13.95 48.96 10.08
C GLU A 147 13.10 49.76 11.08
N GLU A 148 12.31 49.09 11.94
CA GLU A 148 12.25 49.39 13.38
C GLU A 148 11.26 48.51 14.18
N THR A 149 11.62 48.30 15.46
CA THR A 149 10.80 47.92 16.63
C THR A 149 10.29 46.48 16.78
N THR A 150 10.94 45.76 17.70
CA THR A 150 10.54 44.46 18.29
C THR A 150 9.21 44.53 19.03
N SER A 151 8.11 44.52 18.29
CA SER A 151 6.84 43.97 18.75
C SER A 151 6.83 42.46 18.47
N SER A 152 6.08 41.67 19.23
CA SER A 152 5.98 40.22 19.01
C SER A 152 5.31 39.95 17.65
N LEU A 153 6.12 39.84 16.59
CA LEU A 153 5.67 39.58 15.23
C LEU A 153 4.81 38.31 15.19
N THR A 154 3.69 38.38 14.46
CA THR A 154 2.84 37.20 14.23
C THR A 154 3.62 36.14 13.45
N ALA A 155 3.16 34.89 13.50
CA ALA A 155 3.82 33.80 12.76
C ALA A 155 3.90 34.10 11.25
N ILE A 156 2.87 34.77 10.71
CA ILE A 156 2.80 35.20 9.30
C ILE A 156 3.90 36.23 9.01
N GLN A 157 3.99 37.30 9.81
CA GLN A 157 4.99 38.36 9.63
C GLN A 157 6.41 37.81 9.70
N ARG A 158 6.69 36.94 10.69
CA ARG A 158 8.01 36.29 10.82
C ARG A 158 8.40 35.48 9.59
N ILE A 159 7.47 34.69 9.04
CA ILE A 159 7.72 33.90 7.84
C ILE A 159 7.92 34.81 6.64
N ASP A 160 7.07 35.80 6.42
CA ASP A 160 7.13 36.68 5.26
C ASP A 160 8.43 37.51 5.24
N GLU A 161 8.83 38.05 6.40
CA GLU A 161 10.10 38.78 6.57
C GLU A 161 11.32 37.89 6.28
N CYS A 162 11.35 36.67 6.82
CA CYS A 162 12.44 35.72 6.56
C CYS A 162 12.44 35.19 5.11
N ALA A 163 11.26 34.98 4.53
CA ALA A 163 11.10 34.42 3.19
C ALA A 163 11.39 35.46 2.10
N GLN A 164 11.35 36.77 2.38
CA GLN A 164 11.64 37.84 1.42
C GLN A 164 10.84 37.68 0.11
N GLY A 165 9.54 37.34 0.23
CA GLY A 165 8.65 37.14 -0.92
C GLY A 165 8.69 35.73 -1.55
N ARG A 166 9.38 34.76 -0.94
CA ARG A 166 9.35 33.33 -1.32
C ARG A 166 8.15 32.55 -0.76
N ALA A 167 7.48 33.12 0.24
CA ALA A 167 6.30 32.55 0.87
C ALA A 167 5.06 32.92 0.05
N THR A 168 4.29 31.92 -0.35
CA THR A 168 2.98 32.12 -0.98
C THR A 168 1.91 31.43 -0.15
N TRP A 169 0.91 32.21 0.26
CA TRP A 169 -0.20 31.75 1.09
C TRP A 169 -1.42 31.42 0.23
N TYR A 170 -2.05 30.28 0.53
CA TYR A 170 -3.29 29.83 -0.08
C TYR A 170 -4.31 29.57 1.00
N THR A 171 -5.58 29.84 0.71
CA THR A 171 -6.70 29.51 1.60
C THR A 171 -7.61 28.50 0.92
N PHE A 172 -8.22 27.64 1.72
CA PHE A 172 -9.20 26.66 1.27
C PHE A 172 -10.31 26.50 2.31
N MET A 173 -11.41 25.90 1.89
CA MET A 173 -12.57 25.69 2.75
C MET A 173 -13.04 24.24 2.71
N ASP A 174 -13.53 23.76 3.84
CA ASP A 174 -14.24 22.50 3.96
C ASP A 174 -15.44 22.69 4.89
N SER A 175 -16.66 22.43 4.41
CA SER A 175 -17.89 22.57 5.20
C SER A 175 -18.02 23.90 5.98
N ASN A 176 -17.72 25.02 5.31
CA ASN A 176 -17.70 26.39 5.85
C ASN A 176 -16.60 26.69 6.89
N GLN A 177 -15.70 25.74 7.16
CA GLN A 177 -14.51 25.98 7.97
C GLN A 177 -13.33 26.31 7.07
N HIS A 178 -12.47 27.22 7.53
CA HIS A 178 -11.32 27.71 6.78
C HIS A 178 -10.06 26.94 7.14
N GLY A 179 -9.27 26.63 6.12
CA GLY A 179 -7.90 26.12 6.22
C GLY A 179 -6.95 27.01 5.40
N ALA A 180 -5.66 26.92 5.71
CA ALA A 180 -4.63 27.60 4.94
C ALA A 180 -3.49 26.66 4.60
N ALA A 181 -2.81 26.95 3.50
CA ALA A 181 -1.57 26.32 3.09
C ALA A 181 -0.53 27.38 2.79
N LEU A 182 0.72 27.08 3.11
CA LEU A 182 1.89 27.92 2.90
C LEU A 182 2.86 27.15 2.00
N LYS A 183 3.20 27.71 0.84
CA LYS A 183 4.29 27.22 0.00
C LYS A 183 5.49 28.14 0.18
N ILE A 184 6.61 27.58 0.62
CA ILE A 184 7.91 28.27 0.66
C ILE A 184 8.74 27.73 -0.50
N GLN A 185 8.98 28.57 -1.51
CA GLN A 185 9.65 28.18 -2.74
C GLN A 185 11.05 28.77 -2.83
N HIS A 186 12.07 27.92 -2.98
CA HIS A 186 13.44 28.36 -3.25
C HIS A 186 13.78 28.25 -4.73
N THR A 187 13.42 27.12 -5.35
CA THR A 187 13.59 26.88 -6.78
C THR A 187 12.32 26.28 -7.37
N LEU A 188 12.31 25.95 -8.67
CA LEU A 188 11.14 25.34 -9.29
C LEU A 188 10.79 23.98 -8.66
N HIS A 189 11.81 23.19 -8.31
CA HIS A 189 11.64 21.84 -7.77
C HIS A 189 11.97 21.72 -6.28
N ASN A 190 12.56 22.74 -5.67
CA ASN A 190 12.85 22.80 -4.24
C ASN A 190 11.89 23.77 -3.54
N TYR A 191 10.82 23.19 -2.99
CA TYR A 191 9.85 23.91 -2.16
C TYR A 191 9.30 22.99 -1.08
N ARG A 192 8.79 23.60 0.00
CA ARG A 192 8.02 22.91 1.03
C ARG A 192 6.63 23.50 1.11
N VAL A 193 5.67 22.63 1.40
CA VAL A 193 4.26 23.01 1.59
C VAL A 193 3.85 22.61 3.00
N TYR A 194 3.32 23.58 3.73
CA TYR A 194 2.72 23.41 5.04
C TYR A 194 1.22 23.66 4.91
N SER A 195 0.40 23.02 5.74
CA SER A 195 -1.05 23.27 5.72
C SER A 195 -1.71 22.98 7.06
N SER A 196 -2.63 23.85 7.47
CA SER A 196 -3.50 23.63 8.63
C SER A 196 -4.68 22.70 8.31
N GLU A 197 -5.36 22.19 9.33
CA GLU A 197 -6.69 21.61 9.14
C GLU A 197 -7.72 22.72 8.84
N PRO A 198 -8.78 22.43 8.05
CA PRO A 198 -9.84 23.38 7.79
C PRO A 198 -10.82 23.42 8.96
N ASN A 199 -10.38 23.91 10.13
CA ASN A 199 -11.19 23.96 11.36
C ASN A 199 -11.29 25.38 11.96
N CYS A 200 -10.81 26.39 11.24
CA CYS A 200 -10.82 27.78 11.70
C CYS A 200 -12.09 28.50 11.23
N SER A 201 -12.54 29.49 12.00
CA SER A 201 -13.73 30.29 11.65
C SER A 201 -13.43 31.40 10.65
N THR A 202 -12.17 31.84 10.57
CA THR A 202 -11.73 32.89 9.64
C THR A 202 -10.49 32.47 8.86
N THR A 203 -10.28 33.09 7.69
CA THR A 203 -9.09 32.86 6.84
C THR A 203 -7.80 33.30 7.54
N GLN A 204 -7.83 34.44 8.24
CA GLN A 204 -6.67 34.95 8.98
C GLN A 204 -6.24 33.99 10.09
N GLN A 205 -7.20 33.47 10.87
CA GLN A 205 -6.91 32.47 11.91
C GLN A 205 -6.31 31.19 11.31
N ALA A 206 -6.81 30.76 10.14
CA ALA A 206 -6.25 29.60 9.45
C ALA A 206 -4.80 29.83 9.00
N GLN A 207 -4.48 31.03 8.47
CA GLN A 207 -3.12 31.40 8.10
C GLN A 207 -2.19 31.47 9.30
N GLU A 208 -2.63 32.08 10.40
CA GLU A 208 -1.87 32.15 11.66
C GLU A 208 -1.53 30.73 12.15
N ARG A 209 -2.52 29.85 12.24
CA ARG A 209 -2.34 28.46 12.65
C ARG A 209 -1.44 27.67 11.70
N CYS A 210 -1.54 27.92 10.40
CA CYS A 210 -0.64 27.32 9.41
C CYS A 210 0.80 27.83 9.57
N GLY A 211 0.98 29.11 9.89
CA GLY A 211 2.29 29.71 10.16
C GLY A 211 2.93 29.16 11.43
N GLU A 212 2.17 29.05 12.52
CA GLU A 212 2.63 28.41 13.77
C GLU A 212 3.07 26.97 13.53
N LEU A 213 2.25 26.19 12.81
CA LEU A 213 2.59 24.82 12.43
C LEU A 213 3.87 24.78 11.60
N ALA A 214 3.98 25.63 10.57
CA ALA A 214 5.15 25.69 9.71
C ALA A 214 6.44 26.01 10.50
N ILE A 215 6.38 26.98 11.43
CA ILE A 215 7.50 27.29 12.33
C ILE A 215 7.86 26.08 13.19
N SER A 216 6.87 25.40 13.78
CA SER A 216 7.11 24.21 14.61
C SER A 216 7.72 23.03 13.84
N GLU A 217 7.47 22.96 12.53
CA GLU A 217 8.03 21.96 11.61
C GLU A 217 9.33 22.43 10.93
N GLY A 218 9.92 23.53 11.40
CA GLY A 218 11.23 23.98 10.99
C GLY A 218 11.26 24.81 9.70
N ALA A 219 10.20 25.58 9.41
CA ALA A 219 10.14 26.41 8.21
C ALA A 219 11.21 27.52 8.20
N LEU A 220 11.55 28.10 9.35
CA LEU A 220 12.55 29.18 9.42
C LEU A 220 13.96 28.64 9.14
N GLU A 221 14.28 27.46 9.66
CA GLU A 221 15.51 26.73 9.41
C GLU A 221 15.63 26.43 7.92
N TYR A 222 14.56 25.89 7.32
CA TYR A 222 14.51 25.62 5.88
C TYR A 222 14.75 26.87 5.03
N ILE A 223 14.12 28.00 5.37
CA ILE A 223 14.31 29.29 4.70
C ILE A 223 15.77 29.75 4.80
N SER A 224 16.37 29.60 5.99
CA SER A 224 17.74 30.05 6.28
C SER A 224 18.80 29.26 5.50
N GLU A 225 18.64 27.94 5.41
CA GLU A 225 19.54 27.02 4.69
C GLU A 225 19.62 27.36 3.19
N HIS A 226 18.58 27.97 2.63
CA HIS A 226 18.44 28.23 1.20
C HIS A 226 18.31 29.74 0.89
N SER A 227 18.86 30.60 1.74
CA SER A 227 18.78 32.07 1.62
C SER A 227 19.64 32.65 0.48
N LYS A 228 20.65 31.93 -0.01
CA LYS A 228 21.65 32.45 -0.97
C LYS A 228 21.26 32.32 -2.43
N THR A 229 20.19 31.61 -2.75
CA THR A 229 19.78 31.35 -4.13
C THR A 229 18.78 32.42 -4.58
N ASP A 230 19.15 33.18 -5.60
CA ASP A 230 18.23 34.11 -6.25
C ASP A 230 17.01 33.36 -6.77
N VAL A 231 15.83 33.87 -6.39
CA VAL A 231 14.56 33.24 -6.71
C VAL A 231 14.21 33.62 -8.14
N ALA A 232 14.37 32.67 -9.06
CA ALA A 232 13.68 32.77 -10.33
C ALA A 232 12.16 32.76 -10.04
N ARG A 233 11.53 33.93 -10.10
CA ARG A 233 10.07 34.02 -10.05
C ARG A 233 9.54 33.29 -11.27
N ASN A 234 8.88 32.15 -11.05
CA ASN A 234 8.13 31.51 -12.11
C ASN A 234 7.05 32.47 -12.58
N THR A 235 7.16 32.91 -13.83
CA THR A 235 6.02 33.49 -14.53
C THR A 235 4.96 32.41 -14.62
N ALA A 236 3.76 32.71 -14.12
CA ALA A 236 2.61 31.81 -14.09
C ALA A 236 2.13 31.48 -15.51
N GLN A 237 2.88 30.62 -16.21
CA GLN A 237 2.45 30.07 -17.48
C GLN A 237 1.38 29.01 -17.18
N PRO A 238 0.23 29.02 -17.88
CA PRO A 238 -0.75 27.95 -17.76
C PRO A 238 -0.12 26.63 -18.20
N TRP A 239 -0.14 25.61 -17.35
CA TRP A 239 0.40 24.31 -17.72
C TRP A 239 -0.73 23.36 -18.11
N SER A 240 -0.54 22.63 -19.22
CA SER A 240 -1.33 21.43 -19.46
C SER A 240 -0.94 20.34 -18.45
N LEU A 241 -1.82 19.38 -18.18
CA LEU A 241 -1.49 18.24 -17.30
C LEU A 241 -0.26 17.46 -17.82
N GLN A 242 -0.11 17.34 -19.14
CA GLN A 242 1.02 16.66 -19.77
C GLN A 242 2.32 17.45 -19.58
N SER A 243 2.30 18.75 -19.85
CA SER A 243 3.46 19.63 -19.65
C SER A 243 3.89 19.68 -18.18
N PHE A 244 2.92 19.67 -17.25
CA PHE A 244 3.22 19.54 -15.82
C PHE A 244 3.89 18.20 -15.50
N PHE A 245 3.41 17.09 -16.06
CA PHE A 245 4.00 15.78 -15.84
C PHE A 245 5.43 15.68 -16.39
N GLU A 246 5.71 16.31 -17.53
CA GLU A 246 7.02 16.32 -18.16
C GLU A 246 8.05 17.19 -17.43
N SER A 247 7.59 18.25 -16.76
CA SER A 247 8.45 19.09 -15.93
C SER A 247 8.76 18.48 -14.56
N LEU A 248 8.09 17.39 -14.16
CA LEU A 248 8.43 16.69 -12.92
C LEU A 248 9.83 16.08 -13.01
N PRO A 249 10.64 16.15 -11.94
CA PRO A 249 12.00 15.61 -11.99
C PRO A 249 12.02 14.09 -12.19
N ARG A 250 12.79 13.62 -13.19
CA ARG A 250 12.92 12.19 -13.56
C ARG A 250 14.22 11.57 -13.06
N PRO A 251 14.30 10.27 -12.72
CA PRO A 251 13.22 9.29 -12.83
C PRO A 251 12.18 9.51 -11.73
N LEU A 252 10.94 9.16 -12.06
CA LEU A 252 9.85 9.15 -11.09
C LEU A 252 10.05 7.96 -10.16
N GLU A 253 9.67 8.11 -8.89
CA GLU A 253 9.75 6.99 -7.94
C GLU A 253 8.79 5.85 -8.27
N GLU A 254 7.68 6.17 -8.94
CA GLU A 254 6.71 5.21 -9.45
C GLU A 254 6.98 4.93 -10.93
N ASP A 255 6.96 3.65 -11.30
CA ASP A 255 7.04 3.24 -12.71
C ASP A 255 5.65 3.29 -13.35
N PHE A 256 5.44 4.29 -14.20
CA PHE A 256 4.23 4.44 -15.00
C PHE A 256 4.34 3.83 -16.41
N GLY A 257 5.49 3.23 -16.74
CA GLY A 257 5.81 2.78 -18.09
C GLY A 257 5.80 3.94 -19.10
N THR A 258 5.29 3.68 -20.29
CA THR A 258 5.21 4.66 -21.39
C THR A 258 3.89 5.45 -21.43
N ARG A 259 3.15 5.49 -20.31
CA ARG A 259 1.84 6.15 -20.26
C ARG A 259 1.99 7.66 -20.18
N ASN A 260 1.15 8.38 -20.91
CA ASN A 260 1.04 9.83 -20.77
C ASN A 260 0.24 10.22 -19.51
N ALA A 261 0.27 11.49 -19.11
CA ALA A 261 -0.31 11.94 -17.85
C ALA A 261 -1.82 11.63 -17.72
N PRO A 262 -2.67 11.81 -18.76
CA PRO A 262 -4.08 11.41 -18.70
C PRO A 262 -4.31 9.90 -18.55
N GLN A 263 -3.47 9.06 -19.17
CA GLN A 263 -3.59 7.60 -19.11
C GLN A 263 -3.18 7.02 -17.75
N ILE A 264 -2.29 7.69 -17.01
CA ILE A 264 -1.86 7.24 -15.68
C ILE A 264 -3.02 7.21 -14.69
N GLN A 265 -3.98 8.14 -14.83
CA GLN A 265 -5.08 8.34 -13.88
C GLN A 265 -4.57 8.46 -12.42
N PRO A 266 -3.73 9.47 -12.12
CA PRO A 266 -2.95 9.55 -10.88
C PRO A 266 -3.79 9.52 -9.60
N VAL A 267 -5.00 10.10 -9.63
CA VAL A 267 -5.93 10.06 -8.48
C VAL A 267 -6.39 8.64 -8.19
N ALA A 268 -6.70 7.87 -9.24
CA ALA A 268 -7.10 6.47 -9.12
C ALA A 268 -5.90 5.59 -8.74
N TRP A 269 -4.70 5.89 -9.27
CA TRP A 269 -3.46 5.22 -8.89
C TRP A 269 -3.19 5.36 -7.39
N LEU A 270 -3.17 6.59 -6.87
CA LEU A 270 -2.95 6.84 -5.45
C LEU A 270 -4.06 6.20 -4.59
N ALA A 271 -5.29 6.10 -5.12
CA ALA A 271 -6.34 5.35 -4.45
C ALA A 271 -6.09 3.85 -4.40
N ASN A 272 -5.64 3.25 -5.50
CA ASN A 272 -5.28 1.85 -5.54
C ASN A 272 -4.10 1.54 -4.61
N VAL A 273 -3.05 2.38 -4.59
CA VAL A 273 -1.92 2.23 -3.66
C VAL A 273 -2.40 2.22 -2.21
N HIS A 274 -3.32 3.11 -1.85
CA HIS A 274 -3.90 3.14 -0.51
C HIS A 274 -4.66 1.85 -0.20
N THR A 275 -5.56 1.41 -1.08
CA THR A 275 -6.35 0.18 -0.90
C THR A 275 -5.49 -1.09 -0.84
N GLN A 276 -4.37 -1.12 -1.57
CA GLN A 276 -3.42 -2.23 -1.56
C GLN A 276 -2.48 -2.21 -0.34
N SER A 277 -2.52 -1.14 0.47
CA SER A 277 -1.64 -0.92 1.61
C SER A 277 -2.46 -0.81 2.92
N PRO A 278 -3.17 -1.89 3.30
CA PRO A 278 -4.02 -1.87 4.49
C PRO A 278 -3.20 -1.63 5.76
N GLY A 279 -3.77 -0.93 6.73
CA GLY A 279 -3.07 -0.55 7.97
C GLY A 279 -2.01 0.52 7.79
N SER A 280 -1.92 1.17 6.62
CA SER A 280 -0.98 2.26 6.39
C SER A 280 -1.28 3.50 7.23
N ARG A 281 -2.50 3.62 7.77
CA ARG A 281 -2.95 4.75 8.62
C ARG A 281 -2.83 6.10 7.94
N PHE A 282 -3.07 6.11 6.63
CA PHE A 282 -3.12 7.32 5.83
C PHE A 282 -4.56 7.75 5.59
N VAL A 283 -4.83 9.04 5.82
CA VAL A 283 -6.05 9.70 5.36
C VAL A 283 -5.65 10.72 4.32
N LYS A 284 -6.19 10.54 3.11
CA LYS A 284 -5.98 11.46 1.99
C LYS A 284 -7.16 12.41 1.87
N THR A 285 -6.91 13.71 1.80
CA THR A 285 -7.93 14.73 1.52
C THR A 285 -7.46 15.64 0.40
N TYR A 286 -8.38 16.00 -0.49
CA TYR A 286 -8.13 16.95 -1.56
C TYR A 286 -8.96 18.19 -1.31
N HIS A 287 -8.31 19.35 -1.27
CA HIS A 287 -8.97 20.64 -1.13
C HIS A 287 -8.78 21.43 -2.42
N ALA A 288 -9.89 21.90 -2.99
CA ALA A 288 -9.85 22.77 -4.16
C ALA A 288 -9.34 24.16 -3.75
N LEU A 289 -8.45 24.73 -4.55
CA LEU A 289 -7.94 26.09 -4.37
C LEU A 289 -8.53 26.93 -5.49
N ASN A 290 -9.30 27.94 -5.14
CA ASN A 290 -9.90 28.84 -6.12
C ASN A 290 -9.03 30.09 -6.23
N GLY A 291 -8.37 30.25 -7.38
CA GLY A 291 -7.64 31.46 -7.72
C GLY A 291 -8.39 32.26 -8.78
N ARG A 292 -8.04 33.55 -8.93
CA ARG A 292 -8.56 34.37 -10.04
C ARG A 292 -8.13 33.83 -11.41
N THR A 293 -6.99 33.14 -11.44
CA THR A 293 -6.32 32.62 -12.64
C THR A 293 -6.73 31.19 -13.00
N GLY A 294 -7.59 30.54 -12.23
CA GLY A 294 -8.07 29.18 -12.48
C GLY A 294 -8.14 28.32 -11.22
N HIS A 295 -8.00 27.00 -11.41
CA HIS A 295 -8.14 26.01 -10.34
C HIS A 295 -6.78 25.48 -9.90
N GLY A 296 -6.61 25.37 -8.58
CA GLY A 296 -5.51 24.66 -7.94
C GLY A 296 -6.03 23.54 -7.05
N CYS A 297 -5.13 22.73 -6.50
CA CYS A 297 -5.50 21.67 -5.57
C CYS A 297 -4.41 21.45 -4.52
N LEU A 298 -4.83 21.31 -3.27
CA LEU A 298 -4.01 20.86 -2.16
C LEU A 298 -4.36 19.40 -1.86
N LEU A 299 -3.37 18.52 -1.89
CA LEU A 299 -3.48 17.15 -1.38
C LEU A 299 -2.80 17.09 -0.01
N ARG A 300 -3.54 16.67 1.00
CA ARG A 300 -3.03 16.39 2.35
C ARG A 300 -3.06 14.89 2.58
N LEU A 301 -1.93 14.32 2.97
CA LEU A 301 -1.78 12.94 3.42
C LEU A 301 -1.48 12.95 4.91
N LYS A 302 -2.50 12.73 5.74
CA LYS A 302 -2.36 12.62 7.19
C LYS A 302 -1.96 11.19 7.54
N TYR A 303 -0.81 11.02 8.15
CA TYR A 303 -0.26 9.75 8.62
C TYR A 303 -0.32 9.69 10.14
N THR A 304 -0.94 8.63 10.67
CA THR A 304 -0.94 8.39 12.13
C THR A 304 0.01 7.22 12.43
N PRO A 305 1.29 7.47 12.80
CA PRO A 305 2.23 6.40 13.14
C PRO A 305 1.76 5.59 14.35
N ILE A 306 2.27 4.36 14.47
CA ILE A 306 1.98 3.46 15.60
C ILE A 306 2.44 4.11 16.90
N ASP A 307 3.70 4.51 16.94
CA ASP A 307 4.34 5.16 18.08
C ASP A 307 4.76 6.58 17.68
N GLY A 308 3.83 7.54 17.75
CA GLY A 308 4.18 8.94 17.53
C GLY A 308 3.01 9.87 17.27
N PRO A 309 3.29 11.19 17.18
CA PRO A 309 2.28 12.16 16.81
C PRO A 309 1.89 11.99 15.32
N PRO A 310 0.64 12.33 14.96
CA PRO A 310 0.23 12.41 13.56
C PRO A 310 1.14 13.37 12.77
N LYS A 311 1.49 12.97 11.55
CA LYS A 311 2.26 13.80 10.60
C LYS A 311 1.39 14.09 9.39
N THR A 312 1.52 15.27 8.81
CA THR A 312 0.81 15.64 7.59
C THR A 312 1.81 15.92 6.48
N TYR A 313 1.66 15.25 5.34
CA TYR A 313 2.42 15.54 4.13
C TYR A 313 1.51 16.31 3.17
N SER A 314 1.94 17.50 2.79
CA SER A 314 1.15 18.39 1.95
C SER A 314 1.80 18.58 0.59
N TYR A 315 0.99 18.48 -0.45
CA TYR A 315 1.38 18.66 -1.84
C TYR A 315 0.46 19.69 -2.46
N LEU A 316 1.03 20.64 -3.21
CA LEU A 316 0.29 21.77 -3.74
C LEU A 316 0.47 21.87 -5.24
N PHE A 317 -0.64 21.92 -5.97
CA PHE A 317 -0.69 22.43 -7.33
C PHE A 317 -1.38 23.79 -7.31
N GLU A 318 -0.65 24.82 -7.73
CA GLU A 318 -1.10 26.20 -7.65
C GLU A 318 -2.28 26.48 -8.60
N PRO A 319 -3.13 27.47 -8.31
CA PRO A 319 -4.20 27.86 -9.21
C PRO A 319 -3.69 28.39 -10.55
N GLN A 320 -3.80 27.55 -11.57
CA GLN A 320 -3.48 27.87 -12.97
C GLN A 320 -4.74 27.67 -13.82
N GLY A 321 -4.76 28.17 -15.06
CA GLY A 321 -5.91 28.14 -16.00
C GLY A 321 -6.43 26.75 -16.42
N THR A 322 -6.14 25.72 -15.62
CA THR A 322 -6.56 24.33 -15.72
C THR A 322 -7.92 24.08 -15.10
N THR A 323 -8.55 22.95 -15.47
CA THR A 323 -9.79 22.49 -14.84
C THR A 323 -9.54 21.94 -13.44
N ALA A 324 -10.55 21.97 -12.56
CA ALA A 324 -10.43 21.41 -11.21
C ALA A 324 -10.04 19.91 -11.20
N LYS A 325 -10.47 19.14 -12.21
CA LYS A 325 -10.10 17.73 -12.37
C LYS A 325 -8.62 17.56 -12.72
N GLU A 326 -8.08 18.40 -13.60
CA GLU A 326 -6.66 18.41 -13.96
C GLU A 326 -5.79 18.87 -12.79
N ALA A 327 -6.18 19.92 -12.08
CA ALA A 327 -5.47 20.38 -10.88
C ALA A 327 -5.37 19.26 -9.82
N LYS A 328 -6.47 18.52 -9.62
CA LYS A 328 -6.50 17.34 -8.73
C LYS A 328 -5.61 16.19 -9.23
N ALA A 329 -5.53 15.99 -10.55
CA ALA A 329 -4.64 14.99 -11.15
C ALA A 329 -3.17 15.40 -11.05
N ALA A 330 -2.85 16.68 -11.29
CA ALA A 330 -1.51 17.24 -11.23
C ALA A 330 -0.93 17.13 -9.81
N VAL A 331 -1.70 17.51 -8.78
CA VAL A 331 -1.22 17.38 -7.39
C VAL A 331 -1.02 15.91 -6.98
N ALA A 332 -1.80 14.98 -7.54
CA ALA A 332 -1.60 13.55 -7.31
C ALA A 332 -0.34 13.02 -8.01
N LEU A 333 -0.05 13.46 -9.24
CA LEU A 333 1.22 13.15 -9.93
C LEU A 333 2.41 13.69 -9.17
N LEU A 334 2.31 14.91 -8.65
CA LEU A 334 3.33 15.53 -7.83
C LEU A 334 3.60 14.70 -6.57
N ALA A 335 2.56 14.28 -5.85
CA ALA A 335 2.73 13.47 -4.66
C ALA A 335 3.41 12.13 -4.98
N LEU A 336 3.03 11.49 -6.09
CA LEU A 336 3.65 10.23 -6.55
C LEU A 336 5.11 10.42 -6.97
N SER A 337 5.44 11.53 -7.66
CA SER A 337 6.83 11.83 -8.07
C SER A 337 7.75 12.18 -6.90
N LEU A 338 7.17 12.59 -5.77
CA LEU A 338 7.83 12.83 -4.49
C LEU A 338 7.75 11.63 -3.52
N GLY A 339 7.34 10.46 -4.00
CA GLY A 339 7.43 9.22 -3.24
C GLY A 339 6.28 8.91 -2.29
N ALA A 340 5.14 9.60 -2.41
CA ALA A 340 3.97 9.34 -1.57
C ALA A 340 3.51 7.86 -1.64
N GLY A 341 3.65 7.20 -2.79
CA GLY A 341 3.30 5.78 -2.92
C GLY A 341 4.23 4.86 -2.13
N ASN A 342 5.54 5.11 -2.16
CA ASN A 342 6.53 4.40 -1.35
C ASN A 342 6.29 4.61 0.15
N LEU A 343 5.98 5.84 0.54
CA LEU A 343 5.65 6.19 1.92
C LEU A 343 4.45 5.39 2.46
N ILE A 344 3.36 5.31 1.69
CA ILE A 344 2.15 4.54 2.07
C ILE A 344 2.46 3.05 2.17
N ARG A 345 3.20 2.48 1.20
CA ARG A 345 3.59 1.07 1.21
C ARG A 345 4.49 0.72 2.38
N ALA A 346 5.47 1.59 2.71
CA ALA A 346 6.36 1.40 3.85
C ALA A 346 5.59 1.39 5.18
N ALA A 347 4.62 2.28 5.35
CA ALA A 347 3.78 2.29 6.55
C ALA A 347 2.91 1.03 6.68
N SER A 348 2.33 0.55 5.58
CA SER A 348 1.59 -0.73 5.59
C SER A 348 2.50 -1.91 5.92
N ALA A 349 3.70 -1.96 5.34
CA ALA A 349 4.69 -3.00 5.65
C ALA A 349 5.06 -2.99 7.15
N ALA A 350 5.23 -1.81 7.76
CA ALA A 350 5.48 -1.68 9.19
C ALA A 350 4.31 -2.22 10.05
N SER A 351 3.06 -1.93 9.66
CA SER A 351 1.87 -2.48 10.34
C SER A 351 1.79 -4.01 10.20
N GLN A 352 2.07 -4.55 9.03
CA GLN A 352 2.06 -6.01 8.79
C GLN A 352 3.16 -6.74 9.57
N ALA A 353 4.31 -6.08 9.75
CA ALA A 353 5.45 -6.60 10.51
C ALA A 353 5.19 -6.74 12.02
N LEU A 354 4.13 -6.11 12.56
CA LEU A 354 3.74 -6.27 13.96
C LEU A 354 3.40 -7.72 14.34
N LEU A 355 2.97 -8.53 13.37
CA LEU A 355 2.63 -9.93 13.59
C LEU A 355 3.44 -10.82 12.67
N SER A 356 4.39 -11.55 13.27
CA SER A 356 5.18 -12.53 12.54
C SER A 356 4.30 -13.67 11.98
N PRO A 357 4.69 -14.31 10.86
CA PRO A 357 3.99 -15.48 10.32
C PRO A 357 3.79 -16.59 11.35
N GLU A 358 4.75 -16.77 12.25
CA GLU A 358 4.71 -17.79 13.29
C GLU A 358 3.67 -17.47 14.37
N ILE A 359 3.55 -16.22 14.81
CA ILE A 359 2.50 -15.78 15.73
C ILE A 359 1.12 -16.03 15.10
N ARG A 360 0.95 -15.66 13.83
CA ARG A 360 -0.29 -15.89 13.07
C ARG A 360 -0.66 -17.37 13.03
N ASN A 361 0.30 -18.22 12.71
CA ASN A 361 0.10 -19.67 12.65
C ASN A 361 -0.21 -20.27 14.02
N PHE A 362 0.56 -19.89 15.05
CA PHE A 362 0.37 -20.38 16.43
C PHE A 362 -1.02 -20.02 16.95
N THR A 363 -1.42 -18.75 16.88
CA THR A 363 -2.70 -18.31 17.42
C THR A 363 -3.88 -18.93 16.68
N THR A 364 -3.79 -18.98 15.35
CA THR A 364 -4.88 -19.53 14.51
C THR A 364 -5.06 -21.02 14.75
N ARG A 365 -3.96 -21.79 14.86
CA ARG A 365 -4.04 -23.26 15.00
C ARG A 365 -4.33 -23.72 16.43
N PHE A 366 -3.76 -23.06 17.43
CA PHE A 366 -3.78 -23.58 18.81
C PHE A 366 -4.64 -22.71 19.73
N VAL A 367 -4.40 -21.41 19.75
CA VAL A 367 -4.99 -20.51 20.75
C VAL A 367 -6.50 -20.37 20.56
N PHE A 368 -6.98 -20.10 19.35
CA PHE A 368 -8.41 -19.89 19.14
C PHE A 368 -9.26 -21.12 19.46
N SER A 369 -8.81 -22.32 19.10
CA SER A 369 -9.51 -23.56 19.43
C SER A 369 -9.53 -23.81 20.93
N ALA A 370 -8.40 -23.57 21.62
CA ALA A 370 -8.31 -23.71 23.07
C ALA A 370 -9.22 -22.71 23.80
N LEU A 371 -9.17 -21.43 23.43
CA LEU A 371 -10.01 -20.39 24.03
C LEU A 371 -11.49 -20.69 23.83
N ALA A 372 -11.90 -21.07 22.62
CA ALA A 372 -13.29 -21.41 22.34
C ALA A 372 -13.79 -22.61 23.17
N SER A 373 -12.96 -23.63 23.36
CA SER A 373 -13.29 -24.80 24.17
C SER A 373 -13.43 -24.46 25.65
N GLU A 374 -12.48 -23.71 26.20
CA GLU A 374 -12.48 -23.37 27.63
C GLU A 374 -13.55 -22.34 27.99
N THR A 375 -13.79 -21.33 27.13
CA THR A 375 -14.88 -20.37 27.35
C THR A 375 -16.25 -21.05 27.35
N ARG A 376 -16.45 -22.05 26.46
CA ARG A 376 -17.69 -22.85 26.45
C ARG A 376 -17.85 -23.66 27.72
N ARG A 377 -16.75 -24.19 28.26
CA ARG A 377 -16.75 -24.97 29.50
C ARG A 377 -17.13 -24.12 30.72
N VAL A 378 -16.59 -22.90 30.83
CA VAL A 378 -16.79 -22.04 32.00
C VAL A 378 -18.11 -21.27 31.92
N ASN A 379 -18.42 -20.68 30.76
CA ASN A 379 -19.54 -19.73 30.62
C ASN A 379 -20.68 -20.26 29.75
N GLY A 380 -20.56 -21.44 29.14
CA GLY A 380 -21.51 -21.95 28.14
C GLY A 380 -21.48 -21.21 26.80
N GLY A 381 -20.66 -20.16 26.66
CA GLY A 381 -20.61 -19.28 25.48
C GLY A 381 -19.35 -19.44 24.62
N SER A 382 -19.24 -18.61 23.58
CA SER A 382 -18.02 -18.46 22.78
C SER A 382 -17.31 -17.14 23.10
N PRO A 383 -15.97 -17.04 22.90
CA PRO A 383 -15.26 -15.76 23.01
C PRO A 383 -15.90 -14.67 22.15
N VAL A 384 -16.12 -13.49 22.74
CA VAL A 384 -16.70 -12.33 22.05
C VAL A 384 -15.59 -11.39 21.63
N TYR A 385 -15.61 -10.96 20.36
CA TYR A 385 -14.61 -10.05 19.79
C TYR A 385 -15.29 -8.76 19.35
N GLU A 386 -14.88 -7.65 19.97
CA GLU A 386 -15.28 -6.30 19.59
C GLU A 386 -14.14 -5.66 18.80
N TYR A 387 -14.46 -4.99 17.70
CA TYR A 387 -13.47 -4.44 16.78
C TYR A 387 -13.59 -2.93 16.74
N HIS A 388 -12.43 -2.27 16.75
CA HIS A 388 -12.31 -0.82 16.69
C HIS A 388 -11.54 -0.45 15.43
N THR A 389 -11.96 0.58 14.71
CA THR A 389 -11.31 1.01 13.46
C THR A 389 -11.06 2.50 13.45
N VAL A 390 -9.83 2.90 13.12
CA VAL A 390 -9.41 4.30 13.00
C VAL A 390 -8.42 4.38 11.84
N ASP A 391 -8.67 5.27 10.88
CA ASP A 391 -7.80 5.53 9.73
C ASP A 391 -7.33 4.25 8.99
N ASP A 392 -8.22 3.31 8.69
CA ASP A 392 -7.88 2.02 8.02
C ASP A 392 -6.96 1.08 8.82
N ALA A 393 -6.79 1.32 10.13
CA ALA A 393 -6.21 0.34 11.06
C ALA A 393 -7.30 -0.28 11.94
N TYR A 394 -7.02 -1.49 12.42
CA TYR A 394 -7.90 -2.29 13.26
C TYR A 394 -7.30 -2.50 14.64
N GLY A 395 -8.14 -2.41 15.67
CA GLY A 395 -7.90 -2.88 17.03
C GLY A 395 -8.96 -3.92 17.41
N CYS A 396 -8.73 -4.67 18.47
CA CYS A 396 -9.67 -5.70 18.91
C CYS A 396 -9.68 -5.82 20.43
N THR A 397 -10.87 -5.99 20.98
CA THR A 397 -11.12 -6.34 22.38
C THR A 397 -11.73 -7.73 22.43
N LEU A 398 -11.12 -8.62 23.21
CA LEU A 398 -11.53 -9.99 23.44
C LEU A 398 -12.11 -10.11 24.84
N ASN A 399 -13.40 -10.45 24.90
CA ASN A 399 -14.13 -10.70 26.13
C ASN A 399 -14.34 -12.21 26.29
N LEU A 400 -13.70 -12.81 27.30
CA LEU A 400 -13.83 -14.25 27.60
C LEU A 400 -14.88 -14.49 28.69
N ASN A 401 -14.92 -13.63 29.69
CA ASN A 401 -15.93 -13.50 30.74
C ASN A 401 -16.02 -12.01 31.15
N PRO A 402 -16.94 -11.58 32.04
CA PRO A 402 -17.05 -10.18 32.45
C PRO A 402 -15.78 -9.59 33.09
N ASP A 403 -14.90 -10.44 33.65
CA ASP A 403 -13.70 -10.03 34.39
C ASP A 403 -12.39 -10.17 33.59
N LEU A 404 -12.42 -10.79 32.40
CA LEU A 404 -11.27 -11.15 31.57
C LEU A 404 -11.45 -10.55 30.19
N THR A 405 -11.06 -9.28 30.10
CA THR A 405 -11.02 -8.50 28.88
C THR A 405 -9.58 -8.22 28.49
N TYR A 406 -9.26 -8.50 27.23
CA TYR A 406 -7.96 -8.23 26.63
C TYR A 406 -8.13 -7.29 25.45
N THR A 407 -7.34 -6.22 25.38
CA THR A 407 -7.46 -5.24 24.31
C THR A 407 -6.11 -5.01 23.64
N VAL A 408 -6.12 -4.98 22.31
CA VAL A 408 -4.98 -4.53 21.51
C VAL A 408 -5.32 -3.21 20.81
N PRO A 409 -4.34 -2.29 20.68
CA PRO A 409 -4.56 -0.98 20.06
C PRO A 409 -4.89 -1.05 18.57
N VAL A 410 -5.38 0.06 18.02
CA VAL A 410 -5.79 0.20 16.62
C VAL A 410 -4.58 0.44 15.71
N GLN A 411 -3.84 -0.62 15.42
CA GLN A 411 -2.56 -0.55 14.67
C GLN A 411 -2.37 -1.67 13.64
N TYR A 412 -3.33 -2.60 13.53
CA TYR A 412 -3.21 -3.79 12.68
C TYR A 412 -3.83 -3.55 11.31
N ALA A 413 -3.22 -4.13 10.28
CA ALA A 413 -3.66 -3.97 8.89
C ALA A 413 -5.03 -4.59 8.59
N SER A 414 -5.45 -5.61 9.35
CA SER A 414 -6.74 -6.26 9.09
C SER A 414 -7.48 -6.59 10.38
N ARG A 415 -8.80 -6.78 10.26
CA ARG A 415 -9.64 -7.30 11.34
C ARG A 415 -9.13 -8.63 11.87
N ASN A 416 -8.66 -9.52 10.98
CA ASN A 416 -8.12 -10.82 11.37
C ASN A 416 -6.79 -10.69 12.11
N ASP A 417 -5.95 -9.74 11.72
CA ASP A 417 -4.67 -9.45 12.37
C ASP A 417 -4.90 -8.95 13.79
N ALA A 418 -5.82 -7.98 13.98
CA ALA A 418 -6.20 -7.51 15.31
C ALA A 418 -6.75 -8.65 16.18
N ARG A 419 -7.55 -9.56 15.60
CA ARG A 419 -8.06 -10.76 16.29
C ARG A 419 -6.93 -11.71 16.70
N ILE A 420 -5.95 -11.94 15.82
CA ILE A 420 -4.77 -12.77 16.10
C ILE A 420 -3.94 -12.14 17.22
N ALA A 421 -3.73 -10.82 17.17
CA ALA A 421 -2.96 -10.10 18.16
C ALA A 421 -3.61 -10.20 19.55
N VAL A 422 -4.93 -9.97 19.65
CA VAL A 422 -5.62 -10.06 20.95
C VAL A 422 -5.67 -11.50 21.49
N GLY A 423 -5.81 -12.50 20.60
CA GLY A 423 -5.72 -13.90 20.99
C GLY A 423 -4.33 -14.26 21.51
N TYR A 424 -3.28 -13.78 20.83
CA TYR A 424 -1.90 -13.97 21.26
C TYR A 424 -1.63 -13.29 22.63
N LEU A 425 -2.07 -12.05 22.80
CA LEU A 425 -1.97 -11.31 24.06
C LEU A 425 -2.67 -12.04 25.21
N ALA A 426 -3.90 -12.52 24.99
CA ALA A 426 -4.64 -13.28 25.99
C ALA A 426 -3.92 -14.58 26.36
N ALA A 427 -3.36 -15.31 25.39
CA ALA A 427 -2.56 -16.50 25.65
C ALA A 427 -1.29 -16.16 26.46
N GLN A 428 -0.60 -15.07 26.13
CA GLN A 428 0.61 -14.60 26.82
C GLN A 428 0.32 -14.21 28.28
N GLN A 429 -0.85 -13.63 28.54
CA GLN A 429 -1.29 -13.26 29.89
C GLN A 429 -1.93 -14.41 30.68
N GLY A 430 -1.87 -15.65 30.16
CA GLY A 430 -2.34 -16.83 30.87
C GLY A 430 -3.87 -16.98 30.91
N ALA A 431 -4.60 -16.35 29.98
CA ALA A 431 -6.07 -16.41 29.94
C ALA A 431 -6.62 -17.84 29.92
N LEU A 432 -5.94 -18.74 29.22
CA LEU A 432 -6.32 -20.15 29.17
C LEU A 432 -6.15 -20.87 30.49
N ASP A 433 -5.11 -20.53 31.25
CA ASP A 433 -4.82 -21.15 32.53
C ASP A 433 -5.84 -20.68 33.58
N VAL A 434 -6.19 -19.40 33.55
CA VAL A 434 -7.27 -18.82 34.36
C VAL A 434 -8.63 -19.47 34.00
N LEU A 435 -8.95 -19.62 32.71
CA LEU A 435 -10.18 -20.29 32.29
C LEU A 435 -10.20 -21.76 32.73
N ARG A 436 -9.08 -22.48 32.67
CA ARG A 436 -8.98 -23.88 33.14
C ARG A 436 -9.13 -24.02 34.65
N CYS A 437 -8.83 -22.97 35.40
CA CYS A 437 -9.00 -22.89 36.84
C CYS A 437 -10.32 -22.18 37.23
N ASP A 438 -11.32 -22.18 36.33
CA ASP A 438 -12.66 -21.64 36.56
C ASP A 438 -12.64 -20.17 37.02
N GLY A 439 -11.77 -19.36 36.41
CA GLY A 439 -11.60 -17.94 36.73
C GLY A 439 -10.66 -17.65 37.89
N LYS A 440 -10.18 -18.67 38.62
CA LYS A 440 -9.22 -18.51 39.72
C LYS A 440 -7.79 -18.48 39.19
N PRO A 441 -6.86 -17.80 39.88
CA PRO A 441 -5.45 -17.87 39.52
C PRO A 441 -4.94 -19.31 39.58
N PRO A 442 -4.03 -19.71 38.67
CA PRO A 442 -3.50 -21.06 38.65
C PRO A 442 -2.79 -21.38 39.97
N PRO A 443 -2.97 -22.58 40.54
CA PRO A 443 -2.36 -22.97 41.82
C PRO A 443 -0.82 -23.01 41.73
N SER A 444 -0.14 -22.85 42.86
CA SER A 444 1.33 -22.95 42.90
C SER A 444 1.81 -24.29 42.36
N GLY A 445 2.76 -24.27 41.41
CA GLY A 445 3.25 -25.46 40.70
C GLY A 445 2.47 -25.84 39.44
N TYR A 446 1.43 -25.08 39.06
CA TYR A 446 0.75 -25.28 37.78
C TYR A 446 1.70 -25.07 36.59
N THR A 447 1.64 -25.99 35.61
CA THR A 447 2.39 -25.83 34.36
C THR A 447 1.50 -25.15 33.32
N PRO A 448 1.85 -23.97 32.82
CA PRO A 448 1.03 -23.22 31.87
C PRO A 448 0.79 -24.01 30.57
N ALA A 449 -0.34 -23.75 29.91
CA ALA A 449 -0.71 -24.39 28.64
C ALA A 449 0.34 -24.17 27.54
N PHE A 450 0.97 -23.00 27.57
CA PHE A 450 1.95 -22.55 26.60
C PHE A 450 3.18 -22.02 27.32
N GLU A 451 4.36 -22.40 26.84
CA GLU A 451 5.62 -21.85 27.32
C GLU A 451 6.04 -20.76 26.34
N PHE A 452 6.04 -19.50 26.81
CA PHE A 452 6.52 -18.35 26.05
C PHE A 452 8.02 -18.13 26.35
N PRO A 453 8.89 -18.08 25.33
CA PRO A 453 10.29 -17.74 25.54
C PRO A 453 10.43 -16.35 26.14
N SER A 454 11.26 -16.19 27.17
CA SER A 454 11.50 -14.91 27.86
C SER A 454 12.06 -13.79 26.95
N GLY A 455 12.44 -14.11 25.70
CA GLY A 455 12.95 -13.17 24.70
C GLY A 455 11.99 -12.87 23.54
N GLY A 456 10.67 -13.11 23.69
CA GLY A 456 9.70 -12.79 22.63
C GLY A 456 9.70 -13.76 21.44
N GLY A 457 10.21 -14.98 21.63
CA GLY A 457 10.15 -16.03 20.63
C GLY A 457 8.75 -16.65 20.49
N VAL A 458 8.56 -17.46 19.45
CA VAL A 458 7.30 -18.15 19.20
C VAL A 458 7.05 -19.18 20.31
N PRO A 459 5.90 -19.15 20.99
CA PRO A 459 5.57 -20.12 22.02
C PRO A 459 5.46 -21.53 21.44
N VAL A 460 5.92 -22.51 22.22
CA VAL A 460 5.78 -23.92 21.90
C VAL A 460 4.64 -24.49 22.75
N PRO A 461 3.69 -25.25 22.16
CA PRO A 461 2.69 -25.96 22.93
C PRO A 461 3.38 -26.86 23.96
N ALA A 462 3.03 -26.72 25.25
CA ALA A 462 3.55 -27.62 26.26
C ALA A 462 3.18 -29.05 25.87
N ALA A 463 4.19 -29.91 25.67
CA ALA A 463 3.94 -31.29 25.25
C ALA A 463 2.95 -31.93 26.23
N PRO A 464 1.81 -32.47 25.75
CA PRO A 464 0.78 -32.95 26.66
C PRO A 464 1.35 -34.07 27.55
N ALA A 465 0.91 -34.14 28.80
CA ALA A 465 1.49 -35.05 29.81
C ALA A 465 1.52 -36.53 29.35
N TRP A 466 0.57 -36.96 28.50
CA TRP A 466 0.55 -38.29 27.91
C TRP A 466 1.70 -38.54 26.91
N ALA A 467 2.18 -37.51 26.20
CA ALA A 467 3.33 -37.61 25.30
C ALA A 467 4.66 -37.73 26.09
N ARG A 468 4.75 -37.09 27.27
CA ARG A 468 5.90 -37.24 28.18
C ARG A 468 5.98 -38.66 28.76
N LYS A 469 4.84 -39.30 29.06
CA LYS A 469 4.80 -40.66 29.65
C LYS A 469 5.27 -41.78 28.70
N ARG A 470 5.20 -41.58 27.38
CA ARG A 470 5.68 -42.58 26.39
C ARG A 470 7.20 -42.65 26.24
N LYS A 471 7.94 -41.58 26.54
CA LYS A 471 9.41 -41.58 26.42
C LYS A 471 10.12 -42.29 27.60
N ASN A 472 9.49 -42.36 28.77
CA ASN A 472 10.04 -43.08 29.93
C ASN A 472 9.70 -44.57 29.97
N ASN A 473 8.76 -45.05 29.16
CA ASN A 473 8.34 -46.46 29.13
C ASN A 473 8.91 -47.25 27.95
N SER A 474 9.90 -46.72 27.21
CA SER A 474 10.50 -47.39 26.05
C SER A 474 11.87 -48.02 26.30
N LEU A 475 12.32 -48.14 27.55
CA LEU A 475 13.39 -49.05 27.93
C LEU A 475 12.78 -50.25 28.66
N SER A 476 13.01 -51.45 28.12
CA SER A 476 12.57 -52.78 28.58
C SER A 476 11.15 -53.23 28.18
N GLY A 477 11.06 -53.88 27.01
CA GLY A 477 9.92 -54.70 26.62
C GLY A 477 10.11 -55.32 25.23
N PRO A 478 10.09 -56.66 25.08
CA PRO A 478 10.27 -57.32 23.78
C PRO A 478 9.07 -57.05 22.84
N PRO A 479 9.27 -57.14 21.52
CA PRO A 479 8.27 -56.76 20.53
C PRO A 479 7.08 -57.72 20.53
N ALA A 480 5.96 -57.31 21.11
CA ALA A 480 4.70 -58.02 20.99
C ALA A 480 4.10 -57.84 19.58
N LYS A 481 3.81 -58.98 18.94
CA LYS A 481 3.31 -59.11 17.57
C LYS A 481 1.96 -58.39 17.40
N LYS A 482 1.87 -57.49 16.41
CA LYS A 482 0.63 -56.83 15.99
C LYS A 482 -0.34 -57.83 15.38
N GLN A 483 -1.42 -58.15 16.12
CA GLN A 483 -2.55 -58.91 15.60
C GLN A 483 -3.49 -57.96 14.84
N LYS A 484 -3.46 -58.08 13.50
CA LYS A 484 -4.31 -57.37 12.54
C LYS A 484 -5.75 -57.88 12.64
N ARG A 485 -6.57 -57.27 13.50
CA ARG A 485 -7.99 -57.57 13.59
C ARG A 485 -8.76 -56.66 12.63
N ARG A 486 -9.06 -57.19 11.43
CA ARG A 486 -10.06 -56.64 10.51
C ARG A 486 -11.43 -56.76 11.21
N ARG A 487 -12.12 -55.65 11.42
CA ARG A 487 -13.54 -55.65 11.79
C ARG A 487 -14.30 -54.89 10.72
N SER A 488 -15.06 -55.67 9.95
CA SER A 488 -16.11 -55.26 9.04
C SER A 488 -17.36 -54.92 9.86
N GLN A 489 -18.03 -53.83 9.53
CA GLN A 489 -19.42 -53.49 9.90
C GLN A 489 -19.91 -52.60 8.75
N SER A 490 -20.65 -53.13 7.78
CA SER A 490 -22.10 -53.42 7.75
C SER A 490 -22.95 -52.15 7.88
N LEU A 491 -23.63 -51.85 6.77
CA LEU A 491 -24.75 -50.93 6.64
C LEU A 491 -25.81 -51.19 7.70
N GLU A 492 -26.40 -50.13 8.26
CA GLU A 492 -27.83 -50.05 8.56
C GLU A 492 -28.33 -48.63 8.24
N GLU A 493 -29.60 -48.60 7.84
CA GLU A 493 -30.40 -47.52 7.28
C GLU A 493 -31.02 -46.63 8.37
N GLY A 494 -31.58 -45.48 7.95
CA GLY A 494 -32.39 -44.55 8.76
C GLY A 494 -31.58 -43.35 9.25
N GLU A 495 -32.02 -42.10 9.16
CA GLU A 495 -33.38 -41.58 9.23
C GLU A 495 -33.36 -40.15 8.63
N VAL A 496 -34.40 -39.82 7.87
CA VAL A 496 -34.62 -38.50 7.26
C VAL A 496 -35.15 -37.56 8.33
N SER A 497 -34.50 -36.42 8.53
CA SER A 497 -35.04 -35.31 9.33
C SER A 497 -35.36 -34.13 8.41
N GLU A 498 -36.65 -33.89 8.20
CA GLU A 498 -37.22 -32.71 7.58
C GLU A 498 -36.81 -31.43 8.33
N ILE A 499 -36.29 -30.44 7.60
CA ILE A 499 -36.14 -29.07 8.08
C ILE A 499 -37.35 -28.27 7.61
N HIS A 500 -38.27 -28.02 8.54
CA HIS A 500 -39.34 -27.04 8.39
C HIS A 500 -38.75 -25.63 8.39
N LEU A 501 -38.74 -24.96 7.23
CA LEU A 501 -38.54 -23.51 7.13
C LEU A 501 -39.89 -22.81 7.28
N ASN A 502 -40.12 -22.22 8.46
CA ASN A 502 -41.25 -21.34 8.70
C ASN A 502 -41.01 -19.96 8.05
N CYS A 503 -41.79 -19.65 7.01
CA CYS A 503 -42.02 -18.28 6.55
C CYS A 503 -43.01 -17.56 7.49
N PRO A 504 -42.76 -16.31 7.90
CA PRO A 504 -43.78 -15.50 8.56
C PRO A 504 -44.80 -14.96 7.53
N PRO A 505 -46.10 -14.89 7.86
CA PRO A 505 -47.13 -14.53 6.90
C PRO A 505 -47.27 -13.01 6.71
N SER A 506 -47.58 -12.67 5.47
CA SER A 506 -48.11 -11.42 4.98
C SER A 506 -49.39 -10.99 5.72
N LEU A 507 -49.42 -9.77 6.25
CA LEU A 507 -50.63 -9.12 6.76
C LEU A 507 -51.38 -8.44 5.62
N GLN A 508 -52.55 -8.99 5.29
CA GLN A 508 -53.57 -8.36 4.47
C GLN A 508 -54.36 -7.30 5.27
N THR A 509 -54.74 -6.29 4.50
CA THR A 509 -55.75 -5.24 4.70
C THR A 509 -57.04 -5.64 5.44
N ARG A 510 -57.50 -4.79 6.37
CA ARG A 510 -58.91 -4.36 6.47
C ARG A 510 -59.05 -3.10 7.33
N GLY A 511 -59.86 -2.16 6.83
CA GLY A 511 -60.02 -0.81 7.38
C GLY A 511 -61.00 -0.65 8.54
N GLY A 512 -61.13 0.58 9.03
CA GLY A 512 -62.11 0.96 10.04
C GLY A 512 -61.92 2.36 10.65
N ARG A 513 -62.52 3.37 9.99
CA ARG A 513 -63.10 4.64 10.44
C ARG A 513 -62.71 5.33 11.78
N SER A 514 -62.59 6.66 11.63
CA SER A 514 -63.15 7.79 12.43
C SER A 514 -62.29 8.45 13.52
N GLY A 515 -62.16 9.79 13.41
CA GLY A 515 -61.64 10.69 14.45
C GLY A 515 -60.98 11.96 13.90
N ILE A 516 -61.76 13.05 13.78
CA ILE A 516 -61.45 14.43 13.32
C ILE A 516 -60.84 15.25 14.51
N PRO A 517 -60.36 16.52 14.39
CA PRO A 517 -59.54 17.25 13.41
C PRO A 517 -58.22 17.81 14.04
N SER A 518 -57.30 18.37 13.26
CA SER A 518 -56.80 19.74 13.50
C SER A 518 -55.82 20.23 12.42
N LEU A 519 -56.17 21.38 11.84
CA LEU A 519 -55.33 22.48 11.33
C LEU A 519 -54.03 22.14 10.56
N THR A 520 -54.04 22.41 9.26
CA THR A 520 -52.83 22.79 8.53
C THR A 520 -53.12 23.99 7.64
N MET A 521 -52.50 25.12 8.00
CA MET A 521 -52.46 26.35 7.21
C MET A 521 -51.56 26.16 5.99
N THR A 522 -52.08 26.61 4.86
CA THR A 522 -51.39 26.74 3.58
C THR A 522 -50.43 27.94 3.62
N PHE A 523 -49.22 27.77 3.10
CA PHE A 523 -48.47 28.85 2.48
C PHE A 523 -48.02 28.42 1.08
N PHE A 524 -48.44 29.20 0.09
CA PHE A 524 -47.98 29.18 -1.29
C PHE A 524 -46.59 29.82 -1.36
N LEU A 525 -45.61 29.14 -1.97
CA LEU A 525 -44.53 29.80 -2.70
C LEU A 525 -44.13 28.99 -3.94
N SER A 526 -43.80 29.75 -4.96
CA SER A 526 -43.67 29.46 -6.40
C SER A 526 -42.41 28.68 -6.81
N ALA A 527 -42.56 27.78 -7.78
CA ALA A 527 -41.46 27.29 -8.63
C ALA A 527 -41.07 28.35 -9.68
N PRO A 528 -39.78 28.41 -10.07
CA PRO A 528 -39.36 27.67 -11.27
C PRO A 528 -37.98 27.00 -11.14
N GLN A 529 -37.64 26.16 -12.13
CA GLN A 529 -36.39 25.40 -12.37
C GLN A 529 -36.53 23.89 -12.15
N LEU A 530 -37.41 23.26 -12.95
CA LEU A 530 -37.44 21.83 -13.19
C LEU A 530 -36.98 21.56 -14.63
N LYS A 531 -35.66 21.56 -14.87
CA LYS A 531 -35.01 21.04 -16.09
C LYS A 531 -33.54 20.76 -15.79
N GLU A 532 -33.26 19.59 -15.22
CA GLU A 532 -32.06 18.76 -15.45
C GLU A 532 -32.07 17.57 -14.49
N ALA A 533 -32.82 16.52 -14.84
CA ALA A 533 -32.74 15.22 -14.18
C ALA A 533 -33.15 14.11 -15.17
N LYS A 534 -32.45 14.04 -16.30
CA LYS A 534 -32.40 12.86 -17.19
C LYS A 534 -31.08 12.83 -17.94
N SER A 535 -29.99 12.50 -17.23
CA SER A 535 -28.77 11.93 -17.84
C SER A 535 -27.85 11.47 -16.71
N LEU A 536 -28.05 10.26 -16.20
CA LEU A 536 -27.09 9.53 -15.36
C LEU A 536 -27.54 8.06 -15.27
N SER A 537 -27.42 7.32 -16.38
CA SER A 537 -27.40 5.85 -16.37
C SER A 537 -26.58 5.33 -17.55
N HIS A 538 -25.30 5.69 -17.63
CA HIS A 538 -24.33 4.96 -18.43
C HIS A 538 -22.94 5.38 -17.94
N TYR A 539 -22.18 4.43 -17.38
CA TYR A 539 -20.72 4.29 -17.43
C TYR A 539 -20.28 3.38 -16.26
N CYS A 540 -20.32 2.07 -16.49
CA CYS A 540 -19.50 1.12 -15.73
C CYS A 540 -19.19 -0.07 -16.64
N SER A 541 -18.06 -0.01 -17.35
CA SER A 541 -17.49 -1.13 -18.11
C SER A 541 -16.16 -0.69 -18.71
N HIS A 542 -15.04 -1.00 -18.04
CA HIS A 542 -13.71 -1.20 -18.65
C HIS A 542 -12.67 -1.68 -17.63
N THR A 543 -12.80 -2.93 -17.15
CA THR A 543 -11.73 -3.65 -16.42
C THR A 543 -11.59 -5.13 -16.81
N GLY A 544 -12.32 -5.61 -17.82
CA GLY A 544 -12.53 -7.05 -18.06
C GLY A 544 -11.57 -7.77 -19.01
N THR A 545 -10.56 -7.11 -19.60
CA THR A 545 -9.71 -7.73 -20.64
C THR A 545 -8.41 -8.35 -20.10
N MET A 546 -7.87 -7.90 -18.96
CA MET A 546 -6.63 -8.48 -18.40
C MET A 546 -6.85 -9.77 -17.60
N LEU A 547 -7.95 -9.87 -16.84
CA LEU A 547 -8.24 -11.06 -16.02
C LEU A 547 -8.50 -12.31 -16.89
N LYS A 548 -9.02 -12.11 -18.11
CA LYS A 548 -9.25 -13.17 -19.11
C LYS A 548 -7.98 -13.85 -19.61
N ARG A 549 -6.86 -13.12 -19.68
CA ARG A 549 -5.55 -13.71 -20.06
C ARG A 549 -4.88 -14.40 -18.87
N LEU A 550 -4.99 -13.82 -17.68
CA LEU A 550 -4.34 -14.38 -16.48
C LEU A 550 -4.92 -15.74 -16.07
N LEU A 551 -6.24 -15.91 -16.10
CA LEU A 551 -6.90 -17.17 -15.68
C LEU A 551 -6.63 -18.34 -16.64
N GLY A 552 -6.58 -18.09 -17.95
CA GLY A 552 -6.21 -19.11 -18.94
C GLY A 552 -4.77 -19.60 -18.77
N THR A 553 -3.85 -18.73 -18.37
CA THR A 553 -2.44 -19.07 -18.13
C THR A 553 -2.21 -19.74 -16.77
N VAL A 554 -3.00 -19.44 -15.74
CA VAL A 554 -2.89 -20.09 -14.43
C VAL A 554 -3.47 -21.51 -14.45
N MET A 555 -4.55 -21.76 -15.22
CA MET A 555 -5.15 -23.10 -15.32
C MET A 555 -4.31 -24.09 -16.13
N SER A 556 -3.48 -23.62 -17.08
CA SER A 556 -2.55 -24.48 -17.82
C SER A 556 -1.35 -24.96 -16.98
N GLN A 557 -1.04 -24.30 -15.85
CA GLN A 557 0.03 -24.69 -14.93
C GLN A 557 -0.34 -25.86 -13.99
N LEU A 558 -1.57 -26.38 -14.04
CA LEU A 558 -2.01 -27.52 -13.22
C LEU A 558 -1.70 -28.90 -13.86
N CYS A 559 -1.18 -28.90 -15.10
CA CYS A 559 -0.73 -30.11 -15.78
C CYS A 559 0.76 -30.37 -15.50
N PRO A 560 1.19 -31.65 -15.31
CA PRO A 560 2.61 -31.99 -15.28
C PRO A 560 3.36 -31.38 -16.48
N VAL A 561 4.60 -30.95 -16.26
CA VAL A 561 5.45 -30.32 -17.29
C VAL A 561 5.51 -31.21 -18.54
N GLY A 562 5.10 -30.66 -19.69
CA GLY A 562 5.05 -31.37 -20.98
C GLY A 562 3.70 -32.00 -21.33
N THR A 563 2.64 -31.80 -20.53
CA THR A 563 1.28 -32.30 -20.85
C THR A 563 0.28 -31.17 -21.01
N GLN A 564 -0.70 -31.37 -21.90
CA GLN A 564 -1.78 -30.42 -22.17
C GLN A 564 -3.11 -30.95 -21.63
N ALA A 565 -3.94 -30.06 -21.08
CA ALA A 565 -5.28 -30.42 -20.63
C ALA A 565 -6.13 -30.87 -21.83
N CYS A 566 -6.95 -31.91 -21.63
CA CYS A 566 -7.73 -32.46 -22.72
C CYS A 566 -8.94 -31.58 -23.10
N PRO A 567 -9.07 -31.13 -24.36
CA PRO A 567 -10.26 -30.42 -24.82
C PRO A 567 -11.40 -31.42 -25.02
N VAL A 568 -12.48 -31.29 -24.26
CA VAL A 568 -13.73 -32.02 -24.54
C VAL A 568 -14.52 -31.18 -25.55
N GLY A 569 -14.81 -31.76 -26.72
CA GLY A 569 -15.39 -31.06 -27.87
C GLY A 569 -16.78 -30.46 -27.65
N PRO A 570 -17.27 -29.64 -28.61
CA PRO A 570 -18.52 -28.90 -28.47
C PRO A 570 -19.72 -29.84 -28.43
N LEU A 571 -20.59 -29.68 -27.44
CA LEU A 571 -21.98 -30.12 -27.54
C LEU A 571 -22.73 -29.03 -28.29
N GLU A 572 -23.33 -29.39 -29.43
CA GLU A 572 -24.12 -28.48 -30.25
C GLU A 572 -25.34 -27.97 -29.47
N SER A 573 -25.37 -26.67 -29.13
CA SER A 573 -26.61 -25.89 -29.02
C SER A 573 -26.33 -24.38 -29.02
N GLU A 574 -27.36 -23.64 -29.43
CA GLU A 574 -27.37 -22.25 -29.90
C GLU A 574 -27.00 -21.18 -28.85
N SER A 575 -26.60 -20.04 -29.40
CA SER A 575 -26.11 -18.83 -28.74
C SER A 575 -27.03 -18.26 -27.65
N ALA A 576 -26.46 -17.97 -26.47
CA ALA A 576 -27.06 -17.10 -25.45
C ALA A 576 -26.12 -15.94 -25.08
N SER A 577 -26.69 -14.75 -24.90
CA SER A 577 -26.02 -13.53 -24.42
C SER A 577 -25.94 -13.53 -22.88
N ALA A 578 -24.78 -13.12 -22.33
CA ALA A 578 -24.49 -13.26 -20.90
C ALA A 578 -24.66 -11.95 -20.10
N ALA A 579 -25.28 -12.03 -18.92
CA ALA A 579 -25.08 -11.12 -17.80
C ALA A 579 -24.07 -11.73 -16.80
N ALA A 580 -23.40 -10.86 -16.03
CA ALA A 580 -22.28 -11.22 -15.16
C ALA A 580 -22.75 -11.79 -13.80
N TYR A 581 -21.95 -12.73 -13.28
CA TYR A 581 -22.00 -13.42 -11.97
C TYR A 581 -22.74 -14.77 -11.94
N ASP A 582 -22.02 -15.84 -12.30
CA ASP A 582 -21.98 -17.07 -11.50
C ASP A 582 -20.76 -17.92 -11.90
N VAL A 583 -20.00 -18.43 -10.92
CA VAL A 583 -18.76 -19.22 -11.18
C VAL A 583 -19.02 -20.73 -11.12
N ASP A 584 -20.20 -21.15 -10.66
CA ASP A 584 -20.57 -22.57 -10.60
C ASP A 584 -21.54 -23.00 -11.71
N ASN A 585 -22.05 -22.07 -12.54
CA ASN A 585 -22.89 -22.36 -13.69
C ASN A 585 -22.48 -21.50 -14.89
N CYS A 586 -22.22 -22.13 -16.05
CA CYS A 586 -22.28 -21.40 -17.32
C CYS A 586 -23.71 -20.83 -17.43
N GLY A 587 -23.84 -19.50 -17.44
CA GLY A 587 -25.06 -18.77 -17.09
C GLY A 587 -26.37 -19.21 -17.77
N ASP A 588 -27.47 -18.97 -17.03
CA ASP A 588 -28.88 -18.97 -17.44
C ASP A 588 -29.41 -20.20 -18.22
N CYS A 589 -29.59 -21.33 -17.52
CA CYS A 589 -30.47 -22.41 -17.98
C CYS A 589 -31.54 -22.83 -16.95
N GLU A 590 -31.70 -22.09 -15.84
CA GLU A 590 -32.76 -22.36 -14.86
C GLU A 590 -34.11 -21.77 -15.29
N SER A 591 -34.12 -20.74 -16.13
CA SER A 591 -35.35 -20.14 -16.69
C SER A 591 -35.97 -20.92 -17.84
N THR A 592 -35.25 -21.89 -18.43
CA THR A 592 -35.72 -22.74 -19.55
C THR A 592 -35.99 -24.19 -19.16
N GLY A 593 -35.58 -24.63 -17.97
CA GLY A 593 -35.82 -26.00 -17.48
C GLY A 593 -34.93 -27.10 -18.11
N GLU A 594 -33.93 -26.73 -18.93
CA GLU A 594 -33.06 -27.67 -19.66
C GLU A 594 -31.57 -27.58 -19.25
N GLY A 595 -31.27 -27.04 -18.07
CA GLY A 595 -29.88 -26.95 -17.58
C GLY A 595 -29.32 -28.29 -17.08
N VAL A 596 -28.22 -28.76 -17.68
CA VAL A 596 -27.43 -29.89 -17.15
C VAL A 596 -26.33 -29.35 -16.23
N VAL A 597 -26.34 -29.75 -14.95
CA VAL A 597 -25.27 -29.45 -13.99
C VAL A 597 -23.99 -30.20 -14.40
N ARG A 598 -23.10 -29.51 -15.14
CA ARG A 598 -21.91 -30.13 -15.76
C ARG A 598 -20.84 -30.56 -14.76
N GLY A 599 -20.96 -30.16 -13.49
CA GLY A 599 -20.14 -30.66 -12.38
C GLY A 599 -20.30 -32.16 -12.11
N HIS A 600 -21.30 -32.83 -12.70
CA HIS A 600 -21.50 -34.28 -12.57
C HIS A 600 -20.73 -35.13 -13.59
N TYR A 601 -20.08 -34.53 -14.59
CA TYR A 601 -19.21 -35.29 -15.50
C TYR A 601 -17.93 -35.75 -14.78
N PRO A 602 -17.61 -37.06 -14.79
CA PRO A 602 -16.45 -37.58 -14.07
C PRO A 602 -15.14 -36.95 -14.54
N GLY A 603 -14.46 -36.22 -13.65
CA GLY A 603 -13.15 -35.61 -13.90
C GLY A 603 -13.15 -34.10 -14.11
N VAL A 604 -14.33 -33.47 -14.18
CA VAL A 604 -14.47 -32.01 -14.32
C VAL A 604 -14.08 -31.31 -13.02
N ARG A 605 -13.21 -30.29 -13.11
CA ARG A 605 -12.76 -29.48 -11.95
C ARG A 605 -13.05 -27.99 -12.08
N GLY A 606 -13.38 -27.51 -13.27
CA GLY A 606 -13.83 -26.15 -13.52
C GLY A 606 -14.35 -25.99 -14.94
N ALA A 607 -15.20 -24.99 -15.16
CA ALA A 607 -15.70 -24.59 -16.47
C ALA A 607 -15.54 -23.07 -16.64
N ALA A 608 -15.32 -22.60 -17.87
CA ALA A 608 -15.31 -21.18 -18.20
C ALA A 608 -15.93 -20.95 -19.57
N GLY A 609 -16.72 -19.86 -19.71
CA GLY A 609 -17.23 -19.43 -21.00
C GLY A 609 -16.19 -18.62 -21.77
N MET A 610 -15.73 -19.11 -22.93
CA MET A 610 -14.95 -18.33 -23.90
C MET A 610 -15.70 -18.26 -25.22
N HIS A 611 -15.94 -17.05 -25.73
CA HIS A 611 -16.60 -16.80 -27.02
C HIS A 611 -17.98 -17.44 -27.19
N GLY A 612 -18.79 -17.47 -26.13
CA GLY A 612 -20.12 -18.10 -26.16
C GLY A 612 -20.08 -19.64 -26.08
N VAL A 613 -18.90 -20.23 -25.91
CA VAL A 613 -18.69 -21.67 -25.75
C VAL A 613 -18.21 -21.95 -24.33
N CYS A 614 -18.94 -22.79 -23.60
CA CYS A 614 -18.56 -23.25 -22.27
C CYS A 614 -17.46 -24.33 -22.39
N GLN A 615 -16.24 -23.99 -22.01
CA GLN A 615 -15.08 -24.89 -21.99
C GLN A 615 -14.92 -25.52 -20.61
N ILE A 616 -14.56 -26.81 -20.56
CA ILE A 616 -14.39 -27.58 -19.32
C ILE A 616 -12.92 -27.99 -19.18
N TYR A 617 -12.34 -27.85 -17.99
CA TYR A 617 -10.94 -28.17 -17.72
C TYR A 617 -10.79 -29.34 -16.74
N SER A 618 -9.83 -30.23 -17.01
CA SER A 618 -9.40 -31.28 -16.07
C SER A 618 -7.87 -31.40 -16.00
N CYS A 619 -7.29 -31.18 -14.81
CA CYS A 619 -6.21 -31.96 -14.16
C CYS A 619 -5.77 -31.27 -12.84
N HIS A 620 -5.55 -31.98 -11.72
CA HIS A 620 -4.26 -32.62 -11.40
C HIS A 620 -4.36 -34.11 -10.96
N HIS A 621 -5.42 -34.84 -11.34
CA HIS A 621 -5.51 -36.33 -11.29
C HIS A 621 -6.46 -36.90 -12.39
N GLY A 622 -6.58 -36.20 -13.53
CA GLY A 622 -7.55 -36.48 -14.61
C GLY A 622 -6.94 -36.98 -15.92
N TYR A 623 -7.62 -36.69 -17.04
CA TYR A 623 -7.20 -37.05 -18.40
C TYR A 623 -6.21 -36.01 -18.95
N THR A 624 -5.12 -36.48 -19.54
CA THR A 624 -4.10 -35.66 -20.21
C THR A 624 -4.12 -35.96 -21.71
N LEU A 625 -4.01 -34.92 -22.54
CA LEU A 625 -3.93 -35.08 -24.00
C LEU A 625 -2.55 -35.60 -24.38
N THR A 626 -2.49 -36.79 -24.99
CA THR A 626 -1.24 -37.40 -25.50
C THR A 626 -1.52 -37.89 -26.91
N ASP A 627 -0.76 -37.42 -27.90
CA ASP A 627 -0.91 -37.79 -29.32
C ASP A 627 -2.33 -37.58 -29.90
N GLY A 628 -3.06 -36.58 -29.40
CA GLY A 628 -4.43 -36.27 -29.84
C GLY A 628 -5.53 -36.99 -29.07
N ASP A 629 -5.19 -37.96 -28.21
CA ASP A 629 -6.15 -38.72 -27.41
C ASP A 629 -6.13 -38.34 -25.92
N CYS A 630 -7.31 -38.34 -25.30
CA CYS A 630 -7.45 -38.12 -23.85
C CYS A 630 -7.16 -39.40 -23.07
N VAL A 631 -5.99 -39.48 -22.45
CA VAL A 631 -5.57 -40.66 -21.69
C VAL A 631 -5.59 -40.39 -20.19
N ARG A 632 -6.13 -41.31 -19.39
CA ARG A 632 -6.20 -41.17 -17.92
C ARG A 632 -4.80 -41.25 -17.31
N SER A 633 -4.35 -40.19 -16.63
CA SER A 633 -2.99 -40.11 -16.08
C SER A 633 -2.76 -41.17 -14.98
N ARG A 634 -1.76 -42.06 -15.17
CA ARG A 634 -1.40 -43.14 -14.22
C ARG A 634 -0.16 -42.83 -13.35
N VAL A 635 0.43 -41.63 -13.46
CA VAL A 635 1.72 -41.34 -12.83
C VAL A 635 1.56 -41.01 -11.35
N ARG A 636 2.02 -41.90 -10.45
CA ARG A 636 2.27 -41.59 -9.04
C ARG A 636 3.69 -41.05 -8.88
N ILE A 637 3.83 -39.74 -8.71
CA ILE A 637 5.13 -39.14 -8.37
C ILE A 637 5.37 -39.33 -6.87
N LYS A 638 6.41 -40.08 -6.50
CA LYS A 638 6.96 -40.05 -5.13
C LYS A 638 7.86 -38.81 -5.02
N ALA A 639 7.47 -37.84 -4.21
CA ALA A 639 8.29 -36.68 -3.92
C ALA A 639 9.52 -37.09 -3.09
N THR A 640 10.72 -36.96 -3.67
CA THR A 640 11.99 -36.89 -2.93
C THR A 640 12.40 -35.42 -2.81
N ALA A 641 12.42 -34.91 -1.58
CA ALA A 641 12.88 -33.55 -1.29
C ALA A 641 14.42 -33.47 -1.39
N VAL A 642 14.91 -32.59 -2.25
CA VAL A 642 16.30 -32.13 -2.23
C VAL A 642 16.37 -30.95 -1.26
N LYS A 643 17.22 -31.07 -0.23
CA LYS A 643 17.52 -29.99 0.71
C LYS A 643 18.50 -29.02 0.05
N SER A 644 18.16 -27.73 0.07
CA SER A 644 19.09 -26.61 0.01
C SER A 644 19.22 -26.00 1.39
#